data_AF-A0A2V6W190-F1
#
_entry.id   AF-A0A2V6W190-F1
#
_cell.length_a   1.000
_cell.length_b   1.000
_cell.length_c   1.000
_cell.angle_alpha   90.00
_cell.angle_beta   90.00
_cell.angle_gamma   90.00
#
_symmetry.space_group_name_H-M   'P 1'
#
loop_
_entity.id
_entity.type
_entity.pdbx_description
1 polymer ?
#
loop_
_entity_poly.entity_id
_entity_poly.type
_entity_poly.pdbx_seq_one_letter_code
_entity_poly.pdbx_strand_id
1 'polypeptide(L)'
;MSLPVAWPLLAFIVVPGVFAWWSGRRLVRRPDDPALAERLLARTQHTQRVTVLSCVCMAFGAGPYYWLAVLALIVGLWIGDYPSRRVLLDERWGPATYLLWQLRFSIAWLGFWFALLLAPTAIQAADIWRWPAAIALALLLGLWAARSTQMFLWLVRARPRLWRVDWQPILDRSRATRPRLFEMPVPGGRFVNAFAFPSTRVPSVVFTVPALELLSAREQAAVFAHEVGHLEHYTSGRCRLVSAVVYGLVATGTLGAAFALDWLPEWPFMVFWSFGLIVGLAWKNSRQRAHETESDVRALALCEDAEALVSGLTKLTMAGRMPRRWSAELEHGSSHPSLARRLHAIRRVAAIPVMPFDDTLVIATTRPTALVVLDRDGVAWVEARHAADRDPELLRQTARSRWSVPYDELVELRVRAVWWGGASLIARDRSGASRAVRIAPGEVAALQRKLDAVEPLLAHDTVVTEPPAVAGRFTAMALAFVATFVDGLLALGLVTALIAIIRPSRAALAAVGGVAGACLLSFAADLGVRTPTWSMLGYAVGVGLVCAVAAWLAVQPRSFGPRPADYVPILAVLTFAVALTWAPLLVHLWRTSQRTAVAVHLLGGAPVLWASVLTLAAVLVSLPGWALRGAGALLLLAAVLAGPGMKLLDTLVTARPGVVGEVERGALERVSQVELPWRIGALRVSPAGTRAAVLTREAPRAAEHVLVVGPEGGRVDIEARDLRFVDESNALVVVESETRTMLQHLELAESSTTAGWSIAVPPLGTLSVTSLNGSGWAAVGYDADAEEFVGLVGRIGSPNLNRYRWPVGASESVDAEVVELLPDGRGFRAIRGVTTLAGLPWGTWIYDRGVRRQTRVWRVNGNTQELIAIWPTVADCHLVMHPDADVLCVGERNDRTLIWRFSLSAPPAAPLAVPGLSRRTGVSADGRFVALWAKDALVVVDVDRATAMRRPLPVDAVVPAQLMPLADRLVGVFRRARAAPVLEVFDTRW
;
A
#
# COMPACT_ATOMS: atom_id res chain seq x y z
N MET A 1 1.41 -3.10 15.52
CA MET A 1 2.28 -4.14 14.88
C MET A 1 3.18 -4.70 15.96
N SER A 2 3.37 -6.03 16.02
CA SER A 2 4.32 -6.64 16.96
C SER A 2 5.76 -6.36 16.51
N LEU A 3 6.62 -5.94 17.45
CA LEU A 3 8.05 -5.64 17.28
C LEU A 3 8.86 -6.62 16.40
N PRO A 4 8.65 -7.96 16.41
CA PRO A 4 9.43 -8.88 15.58
C PRO A 4 9.24 -8.72 14.06
N VAL A 5 8.17 -8.08 13.58
CA VAL A 5 7.92 -7.88 12.13
C VAL A 5 8.67 -6.65 11.57
N ALA A 6 9.08 -5.71 12.43
CA ALA A 6 9.72 -4.46 12.00
C ALA A 6 11.22 -4.59 11.70
N TRP A 7 11.91 -5.56 12.32
CA TRP A 7 13.38 -5.69 12.23
C TRP A 7 13.93 -5.93 10.82
N PRO A 8 13.32 -6.81 9.98
CA PRO A 8 13.77 -7.01 8.60
C PRO A 8 13.61 -5.75 7.74
N LEU A 9 12.60 -4.92 8.03
CA LEU A 9 12.29 -3.71 7.27
C LEU A 9 13.21 -2.54 7.64
N LEU A 10 13.74 -2.51 8.87
CA LEU A 10 14.75 -1.54 9.29
C LEU A 10 16.13 -1.78 8.65
N ALA A 11 16.44 -3.01 8.20
CA ALA A 11 17.67 -3.29 7.47
C ALA A 11 17.82 -2.45 6.18
N PHE A 12 16.70 -2.04 5.57
CA PHE A 12 16.69 -1.21 4.37
C PHE A 12 17.25 0.21 4.57
N ILE A 13 17.40 0.68 5.82
CA ILE A 13 18.06 1.94 6.16
C ILE A 13 19.52 1.96 5.68
N VAL A 14 20.22 0.83 5.82
CA VAL A 14 21.67 0.75 5.58
C VAL A 14 22.01 0.37 4.14
N VAL A 15 21.08 -0.28 3.43
CA VAL A 15 21.29 -0.83 2.07
C VAL A 15 21.86 0.21 1.08
N PRO A 16 21.34 1.45 0.97
CA PRO A 16 21.89 2.43 0.03
C PRO A 16 23.31 2.87 0.37
N GLY A 17 23.63 3.00 1.66
CA GLY A 17 24.99 3.32 2.12
C GLY A 17 25.99 2.21 1.78
N VAL A 18 25.64 0.95 2.06
CA VAL A 18 26.47 -0.21 1.71
C VAL A 18 26.67 -0.30 0.19
N PHE A 19 25.61 -0.11 -0.58
CA PHE A 19 25.69 -0.11 -2.04
C PHE A 19 26.60 1.01 -2.56
N ALA A 20 26.46 2.24 -2.04
CA ALA A 20 27.28 3.38 -2.43
C ALA A 20 28.77 3.11 -2.13
N TRP A 21 29.09 2.59 -0.94
CA TRP A 21 30.46 2.25 -0.56
C TRP A 21 31.05 1.14 -1.43
N TRP A 22 30.32 0.05 -1.62
CA TRP A 22 30.78 -1.11 -2.39
C TRP A 22 31.00 -0.76 -3.87
N SER A 23 30.03 -0.07 -4.48
CA SER A 23 30.12 0.37 -5.88
C SER A 23 31.23 1.41 -6.08
N GLY A 24 31.41 2.33 -5.12
CA GLY A 24 32.44 3.37 -5.14
C GLY A 24 33.86 2.80 -5.09
N ARG A 25 34.12 1.81 -4.23
CA ARG A 25 35.42 1.12 -4.13
C ARG A 25 35.90 0.54 -5.46
N ARG A 26 34.98 0.06 -6.31
CA ARG A 26 35.35 -0.49 -7.63
C ARG A 26 35.78 0.58 -8.62
N LEU A 27 35.18 1.78 -8.57
CA LEU A 27 35.53 2.90 -9.44
C LEU A 27 36.84 3.55 -9.03
N VAL A 28 37.14 3.62 -7.73
CA VAL A 28 38.41 4.14 -7.21
C VAL A 28 39.62 3.36 -7.75
N ARG A 29 39.46 2.08 -8.09
CA ARG A 29 40.51 1.25 -8.70
C ARG A 29 40.78 1.56 -10.18
N ARG A 30 40.01 2.46 -10.81
CA ARG A 30 40.09 2.83 -12.23
C ARG A 30 39.99 4.36 -12.42
N PRO A 31 40.89 5.15 -11.82
CA PRO A 31 40.81 6.61 -11.88
C PRO A 31 40.99 7.17 -13.29
N ASP A 32 41.76 6.48 -14.14
CA ASP A 32 42.09 6.92 -15.51
C ASP A 32 41.21 6.26 -16.59
N ASP A 33 40.07 5.66 -16.20
CA ASP A 33 39.15 5.07 -17.19
C ASP A 33 38.55 6.18 -18.08
N PRO A 34 38.69 6.10 -19.41
CA PRO A 34 38.15 7.11 -20.33
C PRO A 34 36.61 7.20 -20.33
N ALA A 35 35.91 6.22 -19.73
CA ALA A 35 34.47 6.26 -19.48
C ALA A 35 34.12 6.47 -17.99
N LEU A 36 35.03 7.00 -17.17
CA LEU A 36 34.80 7.22 -15.74
C LEU A 36 33.55 8.07 -15.49
N ALA A 37 33.34 9.13 -16.25
CA ALA A 37 32.20 10.03 -16.10
C ALA A 37 30.86 9.30 -16.38
N GLU A 38 30.80 8.49 -17.44
CA GLU A 38 29.64 7.66 -17.78
C GLU A 38 29.38 6.61 -16.69
N ARG A 39 30.44 6.01 -16.12
CA ARG A 39 30.32 5.06 -15.01
C ARG A 39 29.83 5.70 -13.73
N LEU A 40 30.28 6.92 -13.41
CA LEU A 40 29.83 7.67 -12.24
C LEU A 40 28.37 8.04 -12.35
N LEU A 41 27.93 8.48 -13.54
CA LEU A 41 26.51 8.72 -13.81
C LEU A 41 25.70 7.43 -13.67
N ALA A 42 26.15 6.33 -14.26
CA ALA A 42 25.48 5.03 -14.14
C ALA A 42 25.37 4.60 -12.67
N ARG A 43 26.46 4.71 -11.90
CA ARG A 43 26.48 4.42 -10.45
C ARG A 43 25.44 5.28 -9.73
N THR A 44 25.43 6.59 -9.97
CA THR A 44 24.50 7.53 -9.32
C THR A 44 23.05 7.16 -9.61
N GLN A 45 22.70 6.84 -10.86
CA GLN A 45 21.36 6.37 -11.21
C GLN A 45 20.97 5.07 -10.50
N HIS A 46 21.91 4.12 -10.38
CA HIS A 46 21.66 2.88 -9.65
C HIS A 46 21.50 3.12 -8.15
N THR A 47 22.34 3.96 -7.54
CA THR A 47 22.24 4.35 -6.13
C THR A 47 20.92 5.05 -5.83
N GLN A 48 20.45 5.93 -6.71
CA GLN A 48 19.13 6.55 -6.60
C GLN A 48 18.00 5.51 -6.65
N ARG A 49 18.06 4.54 -7.57
CA ARG A 49 17.05 3.46 -7.64
C ARG A 49 17.03 2.61 -6.37
N VAL A 50 18.21 2.24 -5.85
CA VAL A 50 18.35 1.50 -4.59
C VAL A 50 17.78 2.31 -3.43
N THR A 51 18.09 3.60 -3.36
CA THR A 51 17.58 4.53 -2.34
C THR A 51 16.06 4.62 -2.38
N VAL A 52 15.46 4.83 -3.56
CA VAL A 52 14.00 4.89 -3.71
C VAL A 52 13.34 3.57 -3.32
N LEU A 53 13.91 2.43 -3.72
CA LEU A 53 13.39 1.12 -3.35
C LEU A 53 13.46 0.89 -1.82
N SER A 54 14.56 1.27 -1.18
CA SER A 54 14.68 1.20 0.29
C SER A 54 13.68 2.12 0.99
N CYS A 55 13.50 3.36 0.52
CA CYS A 55 12.48 4.27 1.03
C CYS A 55 11.07 3.68 0.91
N VAL A 56 10.79 2.91 -0.14
CA VAL A 56 9.50 2.24 -0.29
C VAL A 56 9.34 1.12 0.72
N CYS A 57 10.32 0.21 0.80
CA CYS A 57 10.26 -0.93 1.71
C CYS A 57 10.08 -0.45 3.17
N MET A 58 10.72 0.64 3.55
CA MET A 58 10.58 1.23 4.88
C MET A 58 9.21 1.87 5.14
N ALA A 59 8.53 2.39 4.13
CA ALA A 59 7.19 2.98 4.30
C ALA A 59 6.16 1.95 4.82
N PHE A 60 6.36 0.67 4.50
CA PHE A 60 5.52 -0.43 5.00
C PHE A 60 5.89 -0.88 6.43
N GLY A 61 7.12 -0.64 6.89
CA GLY A 61 7.64 -1.17 8.16
C GLY A 61 7.82 -0.17 9.29
N ALA A 62 8.09 1.09 8.98
CA ALA A 62 8.47 2.10 9.97
C ALA A 62 7.28 2.88 10.56
N GLY A 63 6.07 2.71 10.01
CA GLY A 63 4.84 3.38 10.47
C GLY A 63 5.02 4.91 10.61
N PRO A 64 4.67 5.52 11.76
CA PRO A 64 4.75 6.96 11.94
C PRO A 64 6.20 7.50 11.95
N TYR A 65 7.21 6.66 12.15
CA TYR A 65 8.63 7.06 12.19
C TYR A 65 9.34 6.99 10.83
N TYR A 66 8.60 6.75 9.75
CA TYR A 66 9.12 6.62 8.40
C TYR A 66 10.12 7.70 8.00
N TRP A 67 9.81 8.96 8.27
CA TRP A 67 10.66 10.08 7.87
C TRP A 67 12.00 10.12 8.61
N LEU A 68 12.04 9.70 9.88
CA LEU A 68 13.30 9.54 10.61
C LEU A 68 14.15 8.43 9.99
N ALA A 69 13.53 7.33 9.56
CA ALA A 69 14.22 6.25 8.86
C ALA A 69 14.77 6.72 7.49
N VAL A 70 14.02 7.54 6.76
CA VAL A 70 14.50 8.17 5.51
C VAL A 70 15.68 9.09 5.76
N LEU A 71 15.66 9.90 6.82
CA LEU A 71 16.79 10.75 7.19
C LEU A 71 18.03 9.92 7.54
N ALA A 72 17.88 8.88 8.36
CA ALA A 72 18.96 7.96 8.71
C ALA A 72 19.56 7.28 7.46
N LEU A 73 18.70 6.88 6.51
CA LEU A 73 19.11 6.31 5.23
C LEU A 73 19.94 7.31 4.40
N ILE A 74 19.50 8.56 4.29
CA ILE A 74 20.22 9.61 3.54
C ILE A 74 21.60 9.86 4.16
N VAL A 75 21.68 9.92 5.49
CA VAL A 75 22.96 10.06 6.20
C VAL A 75 23.86 8.85 5.94
N GLY A 76 23.32 7.64 6.01
CA GLY A 76 24.04 6.40 5.68
C GLY A 76 24.56 6.38 4.24
N LEU A 77 23.76 6.91 3.30
CA LEU A 77 24.15 7.09 1.90
C LEU A 77 25.34 8.04 1.76
N TRP A 78 25.33 9.21 2.43
CA TRP A 78 26.43 10.16 2.39
C TRP A 78 27.73 9.57 2.98
N ILE A 79 27.62 8.84 4.10
CA ILE A 79 28.74 8.14 4.73
C ILE A 79 29.32 7.09 3.77
N GLY A 80 28.46 6.32 3.10
CA GLY A 80 28.88 5.29 2.14
C GLY A 80 29.54 5.85 0.88
N ASP A 81 29.08 7.00 0.37
CA ASP A 81 29.62 7.62 -0.85
C ASP A 81 30.97 8.31 -0.64
N TYR A 82 31.18 8.90 0.55
CA TYR A 82 32.32 9.74 0.88
C TYR A 82 33.70 9.17 0.52
N PRO A 83 34.06 7.91 0.83
CA PRO A 83 35.40 7.38 0.53
C PRO A 83 35.72 7.41 -0.97
N SER A 84 34.74 7.15 -1.82
CA SER A 84 34.93 7.18 -3.28
C SER A 84 34.96 8.60 -3.82
N ARG A 85 34.09 9.47 -3.31
CA ARG A 85 34.04 10.88 -3.69
C ARG A 85 35.36 11.59 -3.38
N ARG A 86 35.93 11.34 -2.19
CA ARG A 86 37.21 11.92 -1.76
C ARG A 86 38.32 11.66 -2.76
N VAL A 87 38.46 10.41 -3.25
CA VAL A 87 39.52 10.05 -4.20
C VAL A 87 39.21 10.53 -5.61
N LEU A 88 37.98 10.35 -6.09
CA LEU A 88 37.62 10.64 -7.49
C LEU A 88 37.53 12.14 -7.80
N LEU A 89 37.18 12.96 -6.80
CA LEU A 89 37.12 14.42 -6.91
C LEU A 89 38.34 15.12 -6.29
N ASP A 90 39.31 14.36 -5.76
CA ASP A 90 40.52 14.90 -5.12
C ASP A 90 40.18 15.90 -3.99
N GLU A 91 39.22 15.52 -3.13
CA GLU A 91 38.78 16.34 -1.99
C GLU A 91 39.70 16.12 -0.78
N ARG A 92 40.03 17.21 -0.09
CA ARG A 92 40.85 17.24 1.14
C ARG A 92 40.03 17.19 2.42
N TRP A 93 38.70 17.09 2.31
CA TRP A 93 37.82 17.01 3.48
C TRP A 93 38.12 15.79 4.35
N GLY A 94 37.90 15.95 5.66
CA GLY A 94 37.64 14.84 6.56
C GLY A 94 36.15 14.46 6.53
N PRO A 95 35.76 13.27 7.02
CA PRO A 95 34.38 12.79 6.96
C PRO A 95 33.40 13.72 7.69
N ALA A 96 33.79 14.26 8.85
CA ALA A 96 32.95 15.19 9.61
C ALA A 96 32.73 16.51 8.87
N THR A 97 33.78 17.08 8.27
CA THR A 97 33.70 18.31 7.48
C THR A 97 32.80 18.13 6.26
N TYR A 98 32.95 17.00 5.56
CA TYR A 98 32.09 16.64 4.43
C TYR A 98 30.62 16.54 4.85
N LEU A 99 30.31 15.76 5.90
CA LEU A 99 28.93 15.58 6.36
C LEU A 99 28.30 16.89 6.82
N LEU A 100 29.05 17.72 7.56
CA LEU A 100 28.57 19.02 8.01
C LEU A 100 28.32 19.97 6.83
N TRP A 101 29.24 20.03 5.86
CA TRP A 101 29.06 20.84 4.66
C TRP A 101 27.87 20.36 3.83
N GLN A 102 27.74 19.04 3.62
CA GLN A 102 26.65 18.43 2.86
C GLN A 102 25.30 18.64 3.56
N LEU A 103 25.25 18.52 4.89
CA LEU A 103 24.06 18.81 5.69
C LEU A 103 23.63 20.27 5.54
N ARG A 104 24.55 21.22 5.71
CA ARG A 104 24.28 22.66 5.56
C ARG A 104 23.77 22.98 4.16
N PHE A 105 24.43 22.47 3.12
CA PHE A 105 24.03 22.67 1.74
C PHE A 105 22.65 22.05 1.46
N SER A 106 22.38 20.85 1.97
CA SER A 106 21.08 20.17 1.79
C SER A 106 19.95 20.90 2.51
N ILE A 107 20.18 21.43 3.73
CA ILE A 107 19.22 22.27 4.45
C ILE A 107 18.99 23.58 3.69
N ALA A 108 20.04 24.20 3.15
CA ALA A 108 19.93 25.42 2.37
C ALA A 108 19.10 25.23 1.09
N TRP A 109 19.29 24.11 0.39
CA TRP A 109 18.65 23.85 -0.90
C TRP A 109 17.25 23.20 -0.78
N LEU A 110 17.11 22.19 0.09
CA LEU A 110 15.90 21.38 0.21
C LEU A 110 15.17 21.54 1.55
N GLY A 111 15.79 22.16 2.56
CA GLY A 111 15.27 22.21 3.93
C GLY A 111 13.87 22.81 4.02
N PHE A 112 13.61 23.90 3.30
CA PHE A 112 12.27 24.50 3.23
C PHE A 112 11.22 23.53 2.68
N TRP A 113 11.50 22.90 1.54
CA TRP A 113 10.57 21.96 0.90
C TRP A 113 10.35 20.70 1.73
N PHE A 114 11.39 20.22 2.41
CA PHE A 114 11.29 19.08 3.30
C PHE A 114 10.50 19.40 4.58
N ALA A 115 10.71 20.59 5.16
CA ALA A 115 9.91 21.04 6.31
C ALA A 115 8.43 21.24 5.92
N LEU A 116 8.17 21.77 4.73
CA LEU A 116 6.83 21.91 4.19
C LEU A 116 6.17 20.54 3.89
N LEU A 117 6.94 19.56 3.42
CA LEU A 117 6.50 18.18 3.24
C LEU A 117 6.08 17.53 4.58
N LEU A 118 6.85 17.78 5.64
CA LEU A 118 6.62 17.23 6.99
C LEU A 118 5.58 17.97 7.82
N ALA A 119 5.19 19.19 7.43
CA ALA A 119 4.31 20.03 8.22
C ALA A 119 3.00 19.34 8.63
N PRO A 120 2.25 18.66 7.73
CA PRO A 120 1.02 17.96 8.12
C PRO A 120 1.24 16.86 9.17
N THR A 121 2.33 16.09 9.05
CA THR A 121 2.66 15.02 10.01
C THR A 121 3.02 15.59 11.38
N ALA A 122 3.76 16.71 11.43
CA ALA A 122 4.07 17.38 12.69
C ALA A 122 2.80 17.97 13.35
N ILE A 123 1.88 18.53 12.56
CA ILE A 123 0.60 19.07 13.02
C ILE A 123 -0.31 17.97 13.56
N GLN A 124 -0.37 16.82 12.88
CA GLN A 124 -1.09 15.64 13.34
C GLN A 124 -0.51 15.13 14.67
N ALA A 125 0.82 15.01 14.77
CA ALA A 125 1.50 14.53 15.97
C ALA A 125 1.36 15.47 17.18
N ALA A 126 1.02 16.73 16.96
CA ALA A 126 0.81 17.72 18.03
C ALA A 126 -0.54 17.53 18.77
N ASP A 127 -1.46 16.71 18.24
CA ASP A 127 -2.76 16.37 18.81
C ASP A 127 -3.52 17.58 19.37
N ILE A 128 -3.58 17.77 20.69
CA ILE A 128 -4.26 18.89 21.36
C ILE A 128 -3.66 20.26 20.95
N TRP A 129 -2.38 20.30 20.59
CA TRP A 129 -1.67 21.51 20.16
C TRP A 129 -1.69 21.74 18.63
N ARG A 130 -2.55 21.04 17.89
CA ARG A 130 -2.65 21.08 16.42
C ARG A 130 -2.69 22.50 15.84
N TRP A 131 -3.64 23.32 16.28
CA TRP A 131 -3.83 24.69 15.77
C TRP A 131 -2.66 25.62 16.12
N PRO A 132 -2.18 25.67 17.38
CA PRO A 132 -0.95 26.40 17.72
C PRO A 132 0.27 25.96 16.89
N ALA A 133 0.47 24.65 16.71
CA ALA A 133 1.55 24.12 15.89
C ALA A 133 1.42 24.52 14.41
N ALA A 134 0.21 24.47 13.86
CA ALA A 134 -0.07 24.89 12.48
C ALA A 134 0.22 26.38 12.26
N ILE A 135 -0.21 27.26 13.18
CA ILE A 135 0.06 28.71 13.12
C ILE A 135 1.56 28.97 13.23
N ALA A 136 2.26 28.33 14.19
CA ALA A 136 3.69 28.48 14.36
C ALA A 136 4.46 28.05 13.09
N LEU A 137 4.11 26.89 12.51
CA LEU A 137 4.72 26.41 11.27
C LEU A 137 4.41 27.31 10.08
N ALA A 138 3.18 27.83 9.97
CA ALA A 138 2.82 28.79 8.92
C ALA A 138 3.68 30.06 8.98
N LEU A 139 3.90 30.60 10.18
CA LEU A 139 4.74 31.77 10.41
C LEU A 139 6.22 31.48 10.11
N LEU A 140 6.76 30.37 10.63
CA LEU A 140 8.16 30.00 10.44
C LEU A 140 8.48 29.70 8.97
N LEU A 141 7.65 28.91 8.29
CA LEU A 141 7.81 28.59 6.88
C LEU A 141 7.53 29.80 5.98
N GLY A 142 6.55 30.63 6.33
CA GLY A 142 6.28 31.89 5.63
C GLY A 142 7.46 32.87 5.73
N LEU A 143 8.08 32.98 6.91
CA LEU A 143 9.27 33.80 7.11
C LEU A 143 10.48 33.24 6.35
N TRP A 144 10.67 31.92 6.37
CA TRP A 144 11.73 31.26 5.58
C TRP A 144 11.51 31.53 4.09
N ALA A 145 10.30 31.33 3.56
CA ALA A 145 9.98 31.62 2.17
C ALA A 145 10.30 33.08 1.79
N ALA A 146 9.92 34.04 2.65
CA ALA A 146 10.19 35.47 2.48
C ALA A 146 11.69 35.81 2.45
N ARG A 147 12.50 35.02 3.15
CA ARG A 147 13.95 35.22 3.33
C ARG A 147 14.78 34.10 2.66
N SER A 148 14.22 33.39 1.70
CA SER A 148 14.78 32.14 1.17
C SER A 148 16.21 32.31 0.61
N THR A 149 16.46 33.37 -0.17
CA THR A 149 17.81 33.70 -0.67
C THR A 149 18.77 34.04 0.47
N GLN A 150 18.36 34.84 1.45
CA GLN A 150 19.23 35.21 2.58
C GLN A 150 19.54 33.98 3.45
N MET A 151 18.55 33.12 3.68
CA MET A 151 18.73 31.86 4.41
C MET A 151 19.70 30.95 3.69
N PHE A 152 19.59 30.82 2.36
CA PHE A 152 20.55 30.06 1.55
C PHE A 152 21.97 30.60 1.73
N LEU A 153 22.17 31.90 1.47
CA LEU A 153 23.48 32.57 1.58
C LEU A 153 24.09 32.43 2.98
N TRP A 154 23.29 32.58 4.03
CA TRP A 154 23.72 32.44 5.42
C TRP A 154 24.13 31.00 5.76
N LEU A 155 23.32 30.00 5.38
CA LEU A 155 23.61 28.59 5.63
C LEU A 155 24.89 28.13 4.93
N VAL A 156 25.14 28.57 3.70
CA VAL A 156 26.36 28.23 2.94
C VAL A 156 27.55 29.14 3.25
N ARG A 157 27.40 30.12 4.17
CA ARG A 157 28.43 31.11 4.55
C ARG A 157 28.96 31.91 3.35
N ALA A 158 28.08 32.26 2.42
CA ALA A 158 28.44 33.07 1.27
C ALA A 158 28.90 34.47 1.73
N ARG A 159 29.92 35.01 1.06
CA ARG A 159 30.50 36.33 1.34
C ARG A 159 30.24 37.27 0.17
N PRO A 160 29.96 38.57 0.42
CA PRO A 160 29.84 39.55 -0.64
C PRO A 160 31.13 39.62 -1.47
N ARG A 161 30.99 39.74 -2.79
CA ARG A 161 32.11 39.89 -3.71
C ARG A 161 32.04 41.24 -4.41
N LEU A 162 33.19 41.88 -4.57
CA LEU A 162 33.30 43.15 -5.29
C LEU A 162 33.13 42.93 -6.80
N TRP A 163 32.56 43.93 -7.46
CA TRP A 163 32.39 43.95 -8.90
C TRP A 163 33.73 44.07 -9.61
N ARG A 164 33.85 43.36 -10.73
CA ARG A 164 34.91 43.61 -11.70
C ARG A 164 34.38 44.55 -12.78
N VAL A 165 35.21 45.50 -13.22
CA VAL A 165 34.82 46.55 -14.17
C VAL A 165 34.46 45.97 -15.54
N ASP A 166 35.10 44.86 -15.92
CA ASP A 166 34.86 44.12 -17.16
C ASP A 166 33.47 43.45 -17.24
N TRP A 167 32.71 43.40 -16.14
CA TRP A 167 31.34 42.85 -16.13
C TRP A 167 30.27 43.92 -16.35
N GLN A 168 30.63 45.21 -16.33
CA GLN A 168 29.69 46.31 -16.52
C GLN A 168 28.95 46.25 -17.88
N PRO A 169 29.61 45.96 -19.01
CA PRO A 169 28.94 45.89 -20.32
C PRO A 169 27.84 44.81 -20.41
N ILE A 170 27.98 43.72 -19.66
CA ILE A 170 26.98 42.64 -19.57
C ILE A 170 25.70 43.16 -18.91
N LEU A 171 25.86 43.95 -17.83
CA LEU A 171 24.75 44.53 -17.09
C LEU A 171 24.07 45.64 -17.88
N ASP A 172 24.83 46.47 -18.58
CA ASP A 172 24.29 47.57 -19.39
C ASP A 172 23.42 47.03 -20.54
N ARG A 173 23.73 45.83 -21.06
CA ARG A 173 22.92 45.11 -22.05
C ARG A 173 21.79 44.29 -21.45
N SER A 174 21.78 44.10 -20.13
CA SER A 174 20.80 43.26 -19.46
C SER A 174 19.51 44.02 -19.15
N ARG A 175 18.39 43.30 -19.23
CA ARG A 175 17.07 43.75 -18.78
C ARG A 175 16.83 43.49 -17.29
N ALA A 176 17.70 42.72 -16.63
CA ALA A 176 17.57 42.38 -15.23
C ALA A 176 18.06 43.52 -14.33
N THR A 177 17.43 43.70 -13.17
CA THR A 177 17.96 44.59 -12.13
C THR A 177 19.35 44.11 -11.71
N ARG A 178 20.30 45.05 -11.53
CA ARG A 178 21.67 44.75 -11.10
C ARG A 178 21.68 43.81 -9.89
N PRO A 179 22.21 42.58 -10.00
CA PRO A 179 22.18 41.61 -8.91
C PRO A 179 23.20 41.95 -7.83
N ARG A 180 23.20 41.25 -6.70
CA ARG A 180 24.31 41.24 -5.74
C ARG A 180 25.22 40.06 -6.01
N LEU A 181 26.53 40.26 -5.95
CA LEU A 181 27.51 39.20 -6.13
C LEU A 181 27.95 38.61 -4.80
N PHE A 182 27.99 37.28 -4.75
CA PHE A 182 28.51 36.54 -3.62
C PHE A 182 29.47 35.43 -4.08
N GLU A 183 30.39 35.08 -3.20
CA GLU A 183 31.21 33.89 -3.32
C GLU A 183 30.89 32.89 -2.20
N MET A 184 30.77 31.62 -2.55
CA MET A 184 30.48 30.53 -1.63
C MET A 184 31.77 29.76 -1.33
N PRO A 185 32.28 29.81 -0.09
CA PRO A 185 33.50 29.10 0.28
C PRO A 185 33.27 27.58 0.31
N VAL A 186 34.17 26.82 -0.32
CA VAL A 186 34.20 25.35 -0.30
C VAL A 186 35.60 24.87 0.08
N PRO A 187 36.09 25.17 1.29
CA PRO A 187 37.50 24.96 1.64
C PRO A 187 37.84 23.47 1.62
N GLY A 188 38.75 23.07 0.73
CA GLY A 188 39.18 21.68 0.59
C GLY A 188 38.23 20.74 -0.17
N GLY A 189 37.11 21.24 -0.69
CA GLY A 189 36.20 20.48 -1.55
C GLY A 189 36.23 20.96 -3.00
N ARG A 190 35.84 20.10 -3.94
CA ARG A 190 35.78 20.42 -5.39
C ARG A 190 34.35 20.52 -5.90
N PHE A 191 33.56 21.40 -5.28
CA PHE A 191 32.22 21.73 -5.75
C PHE A 191 32.24 23.02 -6.59
N VAL A 192 32.15 22.85 -7.91
CA VAL A 192 32.30 23.91 -8.91
C VAL A 192 30.92 24.25 -9.47
N ASN A 193 30.39 25.44 -9.18
CA ASN A 193 29.07 25.85 -9.64
C ASN A 193 28.87 27.38 -9.64
N ALA A 194 27.81 27.84 -10.31
CA ALA A 194 27.27 29.18 -10.21
C ALA A 194 25.74 29.11 -10.06
N PHE A 195 25.14 30.11 -9.40
CA PHE A 195 23.69 30.13 -9.16
C PHE A 195 23.12 31.54 -9.27
N ALA A 196 22.04 31.68 -10.03
CA ALA A 196 21.18 32.86 -10.06
C ALA A 196 19.96 32.70 -9.12
N PHE A 197 19.76 33.68 -8.24
CA PHE A 197 18.60 33.76 -7.35
C PHE A 197 17.70 34.93 -7.76
N PRO A 198 16.59 34.68 -8.47
CA PRO A 198 15.60 35.72 -8.76
C PRO A 198 14.92 36.18 -7.47
N SER A 199 14.52 37.45 -7.44
CA SER A 199 13.96 38.07 -6.25
C SER A 199 12.95 39.16 -6.63
N THR A 200 11.96 39.37 -5.77
CA THR A 200 11.04 40.52 -5.86
C THR A 200 11.70 41.83 -5.43
N ARG A 201 12.87 41.78 -4.77
CA ARG A 201 13.62 42.95 -4.29
C ARG A 201 14.87 43.18 -5.12
N VAL A 202 15.94 42.45 -4.79
CA VAL A 202 17.25 42.53 -5.45
C VAL A 202 17.70 41.11 -5.74
N PRO A 203 17.96 40.74 -7.00
CA PRO A 203 18.45 39.41 -7.35
C PRO A 203 19.90 39.22 -6.87
N SER A 204 20.34 37.98 -6.79
CA SER A 204 21.72 37.65 -6.37
C SER A 204 22.32 36.61 -7.30
N VAL A 205 23.63 36.71 -7.56
CA VAL A 205 24.41 35.68 -8.25
C VAL A 205 25.51 35.19 -7.31
N VAL A 206 25.66 33.88 -7.20
CA VAL A 206 26.61 33.22 -6.31
C VAL A 206 27.55 32.35 -7.12
N PHE A 207 28.86 32.57 -6.99
CA PHE A 207 29.88 31.67 -7.52
C PHE A 207 30.49 30.83 -6.41
N THR A 208 30.80 29.56 -6.65
CA THR A 208 31.64 28.81 -5.71
C THR A 208 33.11 29.23 -5.87
N VAL A 209 33.86 29.30 -4.77
CA VAL A 209 35.29 29.64 -4.82
C VAL A 209 36.07 28.73 -5.79
N PRO A 210 35.88 27.39 -5.79
CA PRO A 210 36.52 26.52 -6.78
C PRO A 210 36.18 26.85 -8.24
N ALA A 211 34.99 27.41 -8.54
CA ALA A 211 34.66 27.87 -9.89
C ALA A 211 35.45 29.12 -10.28
N LEU A 212 35.64 30.05 -9.34
CA LEU A 212 36.42 31.25 -9.56
C LEU A 212 37.92 30.95 -9.72
N GLU A 213 38.43 29.92 -9.05
CA GLU A 213 39.82 29.45 -9.20
C GLU A 213 40.04 28.70 -10.52
N LEU A 214 39.03 28.00 -11.03
CA LEU A 214 39.12 27.19 -12.26
C LEU A 214 38.98 28.03 -13.54
N LEU A 215 38.10 29.04 -13.52
CA LEU A 215 37.70 29.81 -14.69
C LEU A 215 38.59 31.04 -14.87
N SER A 216 38.99 31.32 -16.11
CA SER A 216 39.67 32.56 -16.48
C SER A 216 38.72 33.78 -16.36
N ALA A 217 39.27 35.00 -16.37
CA ALA A 217 38.47 36.22 -16.31
C ALA A 217 37.36 36.29 -17.39
N ARG A 218 37.69 35.90 -18.63
CA ARG A 218 36.75 35.83 -19.76
C ARG A 218 35.68 34.77 -19.54
N GLU A 219 36.08 33.58 -19.06
CA GLU A 219 35.15 32.48 -18.77
C GLU A 219 34.21 32.80 -17.61
N GLN A 220 34.70 33.49 -16.57
CA GLN A 220 33.87 33.97 -15.47
C GLN A 220 32.83 34.99 -15.96
N ALA A 221 33.19 35.91 -16.86
CA ALA A 221 32.27 36.87 -17.46
C ALA A 221 31.19 36.18 -18.31
N ALA A 222 31.58 35.18 -19.11
CA ALA A 222 30.65 34.41 -19.93
C ALA A 222 29.66 33.58 -19.10
N VAL A 223 30.14 32.91 -18.03
CA VAL A 223 29.27 32.19 -17.09
C VAL A 223 28.38 33.18 -16.33
N PHE A 224 28.89 34.35 -15.94
CA PHE A 224 28.08 35.39 -15.32
C PHE A 224 26.96 35.89 -16.24
N ALA A 225 27.24 36.09 -17.53
CA ALA A 225 26.23 36.46 -18.52
C ALA A 225 25.11 35.41 -18.65
N HIS A 226 25.45 34.12 -18.53
CA HIS A 226 24.47 33.03 -18.45
C HIS A 226 23.58 33.12 -17.20
N GLU A 227 24.17 33.33 -16.02
CA GLU A 227 23.42 33.53 -14.78
C GLU A 227 22.51 34.77 -14.82
N VAL A 228 22.96 35.85 -15.46
CA VAL A 228 22.15 37.05 -15.69
C VAL A 228 21.01 36.76 -16.67
N GLY A 229 21.24 35.93 -17.69
CA GLY A 229 20.20 35.43 -18.60
C GLY A 229 19.04 34.78 -17.83
N HIS A 230 19.33 33.98 -16.80
CA HIS A 230 18.29 33.43 -15.92
C HIS A 230 17.48 34.50 -15.19
N LEU A 231 18.12 35.59 -14.77
CA LEU A 231 17.43 36.68 -14.06
C LEU A 231 16.46 37.45 -14.97
N GLU A 232 16.75 37.59 -16.27
CA GLU A 232 15.87 38.30 -17.21
C GLU A 232 14.53 37.61 -17.42
N HIS A 233 14.45 36.29 -17.23
CA HIS A 233 13.21 35.54 -17.37
C HIS A 233 12.24 35.74 -16.20
N TYR A 234 12.78 36.04 -15.02
CA TYR A 234 12.00 36.24 -13.81
C TYR A 234 11.67 37.72 -13.61
N THR A 235 10.72 38.21 -14.40
CA THR A 235 10.15 39.55 -14.23
C THR A 235 9.49 39.72 -12.85
N SER A 236 9.36 40.96 -12.39
CA SER A 236 8.75 41.27 -11.09
C SER A 236 7.36 40.66 -10.91
N GLY A 237 6.54 40.63 -11.97
CA GLY A 237 5.23 39.96 -11.99
C GLY A 237 5.32 38.45 -11.78
N ARG A 238 6.23 37.76 -12.49
CA ARG A 238 6.46 36.32 -12.31
C ARG A 238 7.02 35.99 -10.94
N CYS A 239 7.95 36.79 -10.40
CA CYS A 239 8.46 36.62 -9.04
C CYS A 239 7.33 36.73 -8.00
N ARG A 240 6.42 37.71 -8.15
CA ARG A 240 5.25 37.84 -7.27
C ARG A 240 4.31 36.65 -7.36
N LEU A 241 4.05 36.15 -8.58
CA LEU A 241 3.24 34.94 -8.79
C LEU A 241 3.88 33.71 -8.12
N VAL A 242 5.18 33.49 -8.33
CA VAL A 242 5.91 32.38 -7.69
C VAL A 242 5.87 32.50 -6.17
N SER A 243 6.06 33.70 -5.61
CA SER A 243 5.91 33.93 -4.17
C SER A 243 4.50 33.63 -3.70
N ALA A 244 3.45 34.08 -4.40
CA ALA A 244 2.06 33.80 -4.04
C ALA A 244 1.75 32.30 -4.05
N VAL A 245 2.25 31.56 -5.04
CA VAL A 245 2.13 30.09 -5.08
C VAL A 245 2.83 29.44 -3.90
N VAL A 246 4.06 29.86 -3.56
CA VAL A 246 4.79 29.32 -2.40
C VAL A 246 4.07 29.62 -1.09
N TYR A 247 3.53 30.83 -0.90
CA TYR A 247 2.73 31.16 0.28
C TYR A 247 1.42 30.36 0.34
N GLY A 248 0.75 30.17 -0.80
CA GLY A 248 -0.43 29.31 -0.90
C GLY A 248 -0.12 27.86 -0.53
N LEU A 249 1.04 27.32 -0.95
CA LEU A 249 1.51 26.01 -0.52
C LEU A 249 1.79 25.99 0.99
N VAL A 250 2.47 26.99 1.55
CA VAL A 250 2.68 27.07 3.00
C VAL A 250 1.35 27.06 3.75
N ALA A 251 0.39 27.90 3.36
CA ALA A 251 -0.93 27.96 3.98
C ALA A 251 -1.68 26.63 3.87
N THR A 252 -1.64 25.99 2.69
CA THR A 252 -2.31 24.69 2.45
C THR A 252 -1.68 23.56 3.28
N GLY A 253 -0.34 23.48 3.31
CA GLY A 253 0.39 22.45 4.05
C GLY A 253 0.39 22.63 5.57
N THR A 254 -0.06 23.78 6.07
CA THR A 254 -0.12 24.09 7.50
C THR A 254 -1.56 24.27 7.98
N LEU A 255 -2.15 25.44 7.76
CA LEU A 255 -3.52 25.77 8.17
C LEU A 255 -4.55 24.89 7.45
N GLY A 256 -4.38 24.66 6.15
CA GLY A 256 -5.21 23.75 5.36
C GLY A 256 -5.12 22.31 5.83
N ALA A 257 -3.95 21.87 6.31
CA ALA A 257 -3.76 20.55 6.90
C ALA A 257 -4.50 20.42 8.23
N ALA A 258 -4.37 21.40 9.13
CA ALA A 258 -5.12 21.40 10.40
C ALA A 258 -6.62 21.34 10.15
N PHE A 259 -7.13 22.13 9.21
CA PHE A 259 -8.54 22.09 8.81
C PHE A 259 -8.94 20.75 8.19
N ALA A 260 -8.15 20.21 7.25
CA ALA A 260 -8.47 18.95 6.58
C ALA A 260 -8.52 17.77 7.57
N LEU A 261 -7.65 17.75 8.57
CA LEU A 261 -7.59 16.71 9.61
C LEU A 261 -8.82 16.72 10.55
N ASP A 262 -9.64 17.77 10.55
CA ASP A 262 -10.91 17.81 11.29
C ASP A 262 -12.06 17.12 10.52
N TRP A 263 -11.93 16.97 9.20
CA TRP A 263 -13.02 16.51 8.31
C TRP A 263 -12.69 15.24 7.51
N LEU A 264 -11.41 14.97 7.29
CA LEU A 264 -10.91 13.85 6.51
C LEU A 264 -10.12 12.90 7.41
N PRO A 265 -10.10 11.59 7.09
CA PRO A 265 -9.15 10.68 7.71
C PRO A 265 -7.73 11.20 7.55
N GLU A 266 -6.89 10.93 8.55
CA GLU A 266 -5.56 11.51 8.68
C GLU A 266 -4.62 11.19 7.49
N TRP A 267 -4.65 9.95 7.02
CA TRP A 267 -3.71 9.44 6.03
C TRP A 267 -3.94 9.93 4.58
N PRO A 268 -5.18 10.01 4.05
CA PRO A 268 -5.45 10.50 2.69
C PRO A 268 -4.90 11.90 2.38
N PHE A 269 -5.07 12.87 3.29
CA PHE A 269 -4.56 14.22 3.09
C PHE A 269 -3.02 14.22 3.03
N MET A 270 -2.37 13.52 3.96
CA MET A 270 -0.90 13.43 4.02
C MET A 270 -0.30 12.79 2.77
N VAL A 271 -0.94 11.73 2.25
CA VAL A 271 -0.54 11.08 1.00
C VAL A 271 -0.67 12.05 -0.18
N PHE A 272 -1.83 12.71 -0.33
CA PHE A 272 -2.05 13.65 -1.44
C PHE A 272 -1.09 14.84 -1.37
N TRP A 273 -0.89 15.41 -0.18
CA TRP A 273 0.06 16.50 0.05
C TRP A 273 1.47 16.09 -0.34
N SER A 274 1.93 14.94 0.16
CA SER A 274 3.30 14.50 -0.04
C SER A 274 3.61 14.25 -1.51
N PHE A 275 2.77 13.48 -2.19
CA PHE A 275 2.99 13.19 -3.59
C PHE A 275 2.71 14.42 -4.47
N GLY A 276 1.69 15.21 -4.16
CA GLY A 276 1.36 16.45 -4.89
C GLY A 276 2.53 17.44 -4.88
N LEU A 277 3.18 17.63 -3.72
CA LEU A 277 4.35 18.49 -3.58
C LEU A 277 5.56 17.93 -4.36
N ILE A 278 5.83 16.62 -4.25
CA ILE A 278 6.94 15.96 -4.97
C ILE A 278 6.75 16.08 -6.49
N VAL A 279 5.55 15.82 -7.00
CA VAL A 279 5.26 15.90 -8.44
C VAL A 279 5.26 17.35 -8.91
N GLY A 280 4.70 18.28 -8.13
CA GLY A 280 4.75 19.71 -8.43
C GLY A 280 6.18 20.24 -8.54
N LEU A 281 7.08 19.80 -7.65
CA LEU A 281 8.51 20.11 -7.73
C LEU A 281 9.17 19.48 -8.97
N ALA A 282 8.86 18.22 -9.28
CA ALA A 282 9.37 17.56 -10.48
C ALA A 282 8.91 18.27 -11.78
N TRP A 283 7.67 18.73 -11.82
CA TRP A 283 7.12 19.48 -12.95
C TRP A 283 7.73 20.88 -13.09
N LYS A 284 7.94 21.58 -11.96
CA LYS A 284 8.68 22.86 -11.96
C LYS A 284 10.07 22.67 -12.56
N ASN A 285 10.80 21.63 -12.13
CA ASN A 285 12.14 21.34 -12.62
C ASN A 285 12.15 20.99 -14.13
N SER A 286 11.12 20.33 -14.65
CA SER A 286 11.06 20.01 -16.08
C SER A 286 10.82 21.27 -16.95
N ARG A 287 10.06 22.26 -16.46
CA ARG A 287 9.86 23.53 -17.19
C ARG A 287 11.12 24.40 -17.20
N GLN A 288 11.98 24.30 -16.18
CA GLN A 288 13.24 25.04 -16.13
C GLN A 288 14.20 24.66 -17.27
N ARG A 289 14.12 23.44 -17.83
CA ARG A 289 15.02 22.98 -18.90
C ARG A 289 14.94 23.82 -20.19
N ALA A 290 13.75 24.17 -20.65
CA ALA A 290 13.60 24.98 -21.87
C ALA A 290 14.30 26.33 -21.72
N HIS A 291 14.35 26.82 -20.49
CA HIS A 291 14.94 28.10 -20.16
C HIS A 291 16.48 28.07 -20.14
N GLU A 292 17.11 26.91 -19.94
CA GLU A 292 18.57 26.75 -19.98
C GLU A 292 19.16 27.08 -21.35
N THR A 293 18.55 26.57 -22.42
CA THR A 293 18.99 26.84 -23.79
C THR A 293 18.74 28.30 -24.18
N GLU A 294 17.63 28.89 -23.72
CA GLU A 294 17.36 30.31 -23.89
C GLU A 294 18.41 31.17 -23.19
N SER A 295 18.80 30.82 -21.96
CA SER A 295 19.86 31.51 -21.20
C SER A 295 21.23 31.38 -21.85
N ASP A 296 21.58 30.22 -22.40
CA ASP A 296 22.82 30.02 -23.17
C ASP A 296 22.89 30.97 -24.38
N VAL A 297 21.81 31.02 -25.17
CA VAL A 297 21.72 31.94 -26.32
C VAL A 297 21.74 33.40 -25.88
N ARG A 298 21.06 33.73 -24.78
CA ARG A 298 21.05 35.09 -24.25
C ARG A 298 22.42 35.51 -23.71
N ALA A 299 23.19 34.59 -23.11
CA ALA A 299 24.54 34.85 -22.65
C ALA A 299 25.46 35.30 -23.79
N LEU A 300 25.29 34.74 -24.99
CA LEU A 300 26.04 35.15 -26.18
C LEU A 300 25.76 36.61 -26.56
N ALA A 301 24.48 37.02 -26.51
CA ALA A 301 24.09 38.41 -26.77
C ALA A 301 24.61 39.39 -25.71
N LEU A 302 24.79 38.92 -24.47
CA LEU A 302 25.24 39.75 -23.35
C LEU A 302 26.77 39.85 -23.22
N CYS A 303 27.51 38.79 -23.58
CA CYS A 303 28.96 38.71 -23.39
C CYS A 303 29.77 38.82 -24.69
N GLU A 304 29.16 38.52 -25.86
CA GLU A 304 29.82 38.50 -27.19
C GLU A 304 31.06 37.59 -27.28
N ASP A 305 31.23 36.65 -26.34
CA ASP A 305 32.38 35.73 -26.30
C ASP A 305 31.91 34.27 -26.23
N ALA A 306 31.55 33.73 -27.39
CA ALA A 306 31.03 32.36 -27.51
C ALA A 306 32.08 31.31 -27.13
N GLU A 307 33.35 31.54 -27.44
CA GLU A 307 34.45 30.63 -27.09
C GLU A 307 34.67 30.55 -25.58
N ALA A 308 34.62 31.69 -24.87
CA ALA A 308 34.74 31.70 -23.42
C ALA A 308 33.56 30.98 -22.74
N LEU A 309 32.34 31.09 -23.28
CA LEU A 309 31.19 30.35 -22.76
C LEU A 309 31.35 28.83 -22.97
N VAL A 310 31.73 28.41 -24.18
CA VAL A 310 32.00 27.00 -24.52
C VAL A 310 33.10 26.42 -23.63
N SER A 311 34.21 27.14 -23.48
CA SER A 311 35.34 26.73 -22.63
C SER A 311 34.92 26.65 -21.15
N GLY A 312 34.24 27.68 -20.64
CA GLY A 312 33.77 27.74 -19.27
C GLY A 312 32.84 26.57 -18.92
N LEU A 313 31.79 26.33 -19.72
CA LEU A 313 30.86 25.22 -19.51
C LEU A 313 31.57 23.85 -19.60
N THR A 314 32.54 23.71 -20.48
CA THR A 314 33.35 22.49 -20.60
C THR A 314 34.18 22.26 -19.34
N LYS A 315 34.89 23.28 -18.84
CA LYS A 315 35.69 23.20 -17.61
C LYS A 315 34.83 22.85 -16.39
N LEU A 316 33.68 23.52 -16.23
CA LEU A 316 32.72 23.23 -15.16
C LEU A 316 32.26 21.76 -15.20
N THR A 317 31.88 21.27 -16.38
CA THR A 317 31.41 19.88 -16.57
C THR A 317 32.52 18.86 -16.27
N MET A 318 33.74 19.11 -16.74
CA MET A 318 34.89 18.22 -16.52
C MET A 318 35.33 18.20 -15.06
N ALA A 319 35.34 19.34 -14.37
CA ALA A 319 35.66 19.41 -12.95
C ALA A 319 34.63 18.65 -12.09
N GLY A 320 33.35 18.66 -12.48
CA GLY A 320 32.30 17.86 -11.85
C GLY A 320 32.29 16.37 -12.23
N ARG A 321 33.21 15.91 -13.10
CA ARG A 321 33.26 14.53 -13.66
C ARG A 321 31.93 14.09 -14.28
N MET A 322 31.18 15.01 -14.89
CA MET A 322 29.91 14.71 -15.56
C MET A 322 30.15 14.27 -17.01
N PRO A 323 29.40 13.27 -17.52
CA PRO A 323 29.53 12.88 -18.92
C PRO A 323 28.96 13.98 -19.82
N ARG A 324 29.61 14.19 -20.96
CA ARG A 324 29.26 15.28 -21.89
C ARG A 324 27.94 15.03 -22.63
N ARG A 325 27.64 13.75 -22.88
CA ARG A 325 26.45 13.28 -23.61
C ARG A 325 25.58 12.43 -22.70
N TRP A 326 24.29 12.74 -22.64
CA TRP A 326 23.31 11.98 -21.87
C TRP A 326 22.41 11.20 -22.81
N SER A 327 21.69 10.21 -22.27
CA SER A 327 20.62 9.59 -23.07
C SER A 327 19.47 10.56 -23.20
N ALA A 328 18.75 10.50 -24.31
CA ALA A 328 17.59 11.37 -24.55
C ALA A 328 16.57 11.29 -23.39
N GLU A 329 16.40 10.10 -22.77
CA GLU A 329 15.50 9.90 -21.64
C GLU A 329 16.03 10.50 -20.34
N LEU A 330 17.33 10.39 -20.07
CA LEU A 330 17.94 11.05 -18.92
C LEU A 330 17.80 12.56 -19.06
N GLU A 331 18.10 13.09 -20.23
CA GLU A 331 17.99 14.51 -20.52
C GLU A 331 16.54 15.00 -20.41
N HIS A 332 15.56 14.16 -20.75
CA HIS A 332 14.14 14.45 -20.56
C HIS A 332 13.74 14.55 -19.08
N GLY A 333 14.42 13.80 -18.19
CA GLY A 333 14.19 13.81 -16.75
C GLY A 333 15.06 14.78 -15.94
N SER A 334 15.99 15.48 -16.59
CA SER A 334 16.96 16.38 -15.95
C SER A 334 16.56 17.85 -16.06
N SER A 335 16.97 18.68 -15.08
CA SER A 335 16.73 20.13 -15.10
C SER A 335 17.59 20.86 -16.14
N HIS A 336 18.79 20.34 -16.44
CA HIS A 336 19.69 20.89 -17.45
C HIS A 336 19.79 19.93 -18.65
N PRO A 337 19.88 20.46 -19.89
CA PRO A 337 20.32 19.69 -21.05
C PRO A 337 21.75 19.15 -20.88
N SER A 338 22.12 18.17 -21.70
CA SER A 338 23.49 17.66 -21.73
C SER A 338 24.46 18.75 -22.22
N LEU A 339 25.73 18.70 -21.80
CA LEU A 339 26.75 19.65 -22.28
C LEU A 339 26.80 19.65 -23.82
N ALA A 340 26.79 18.47 -24.44
CA ALA A 340 26.79 18.31 -25.88
C ALA A 340 25.66 19.09 -26.58
N ARG A 341 24.43 19.01 -26.06
CA ARG A 341 23.29 19.76 -26.59
C ARG A 341 23.42 21.27 -26.40
N ARG A 342 23.92 21.71 -25.23
CA ARG A 342 24.17 23.14 -24.95
C ARG A 342 25.22 23.70 -25.91
N LEU A 343 26.33 22.98 -26.11
CA LEU A 343 27.39 23.37 -27.04
C LEU A 343 26.90 23.39 -28.50
N HIS A 344 26.06 22.43 -28.90
CA HIS A 344 25.43 22.42 -30.22
C HIS A 344 24.57 23.69 -30.44
N ALA A 345 23.71 24.04 -29.49
CA ALA A 345 22.87 25.23 -29.57
C ALA A 345 23.71 26.52 -29.65
N ILE A 346 24.76 26.64 -28.83
CA ILE A 346 25.67 27.79 -28.82
C ILE A 346 26.39 27.93 -30.17
N ARG A 347 26.98 26.84 -30.69
CA ARG A 347 27.71 26.85 -31.96
C ARG A 347 26.82 27.20 -33.15
N ARG A 348 25.59 26.71 -33.17
CA ARG A 348 24.59 27.01 -34.20
C ARG A 348 24.26 28.51 -34.25
N VAL A 349 24.13 29.17 -33.10
CA VAL A 349 23.82 30.61 -33.03
C VAL A 349 25.04 31.48 -33.29
N ALA A 350 26.20 31.10 -32.73
CA ALA A 350 27.44 31.85 -32.88
C ALA A 350 28.11 31.69 -34.26
N ALA A 351 27.54 30.86 -35.15
CA ALA A 351 28.10 30.52 -36.47
C ALA A 351 29.58 30.10 -36.41
N ILE A 352 30.01 29.45 -35.32
CA ILE A 352 31.38 28.97 -35.16
C ILE A 352 31.59 27.84 -36.18
N PRO A 353 32.57 27.95 -37.10
CA PRO A 353 32.84 26.91 -38.08
C PRO A 353 33.14 25.60 -37.38
N VAL A 354 32.39 24.54 -37.75
CA VAL A 354 32.73 23.19 -37.33
C VAL A 354 33.95 22.80 -38.16
N MET A 355 35.13 22.73 -37.53
CA MET A 355 36.33 22.24 -38.22
C MET A 355 36.04 20.83 -38.75
N PRO A 356 36.14 20.61 -40.07
CA PRO A 356 35.98 19.28 -40.64
C PRO A 356 37.00 18.34 -40.00
N PHE A 357 36.55 17.16 -39.58
CA PHE A 357 37.43 16.13 -39.04
C PHE A 357 37.65 15.08 -40.13
N ASP A 358 38.71 15.25 -40.94
CA ASP A 358 38.96 14.46 -42.16
C ASP A 358 39.35 12.98 -41.88
N ASP A 359 39.79 12.63 -40.68
CA ASP A 359 40.23 11.26 -40.38
C ASP A 359 39.05 10.31 -40.11
N THR A 360 38.80 9.35 -41.01
CA THR A 360 37.92 8.21 -40.72
C THR A 360 38.48 7.40 -39.54
N LEU A 361 37.65 7.15 -38.51
CA LEU A 361 38.06 6.38 -37.33
C LEU A 361 37.45 4.98 -37.36
N VAL A 362 38.30 3.95 -37.33
CA VAL A 362 37.89 2.54 -37.27
C VAL A 362 38.18 1.93 -35.90
N ILE A 363 37.14 1.61 -35.15
CA ILE A 363 37.19 1.13 -33.76
C ILE A 363 36.87 -0.36 -33.69
N ALA A 364 37.71 -1.09 -32.95
CA ALA A 364 37.43 -2.47 -32.59
C ALA A 364 36.33 -2.61 -31.53
N THR A 365 35.47 -3.60 -31.73
CA THR A 365 34.48 -4.01 -30.72
C THR A 365 35.04 -5.16 -29.87
N THR A 366 34.26 -5.66 -28.91
CA THR A 366 34.65 -6.87 -28.16
C THR A 366 34.62 -8.14 -29.02
N ARG A 367 34.04 -8.08 -30.23
CA ARG A 367 34.11 -9.17 -31.22
C ARG A 367 35.19 -8.79 -32.25
N PRO A 368 36.21 -9.63 -32.48
CA PRO A 368 37.36 -9.27 -33.32
C PRO A 368 37.00 -8.83 -34.74
N THR A 369 35.96 -9.43 -35.33
CA THR A 369 35.51 -9.14 -36.71
C THR A 369 34.45 -8.04 -36.79
N ALA A 370 33.88 -7.60 -35.66
CA ALA A 370 32.90 -6.52 -35.70
C ALA A 370 33.59 -5.20 -35.38
N LEU A 371 33.45 -4.23 -36.29
CA LEU A 371 34.11 -2.93 -36.26
C LEU A 371 33.07 -1.81 -36.34
N VAL A 372 33.43 -0.64 -35.82
CA VAL A 372 32.66 0.60 -35.98
C VAL A 372 33.50 1.60 -36.74
N VAL A 373 32.97 2.12 -37.84
CA VAL A 373 33.60 3.14 -38.68
C VAL A 373 32.86 4.46 -38.47
N LEU A 374 33.55 5.49 -37.98
CA LEU A 374 33.03 6.86 -37.92
C LEU A 374 33.71 7.67 -39.01
N ASP A 375 32.95 7.99 -40.05
CA ASP A 375 33.43 8.69 -41.23
C ASP A 375 32.93 10.14 -41.25
N ARG A 376 33.12 10.85 -42.37
CA ARG A 376 32.62 12.21 -42.59
C ARG A 376 31.09 12.31 -42.57
N ASP A 377 30.40 11.37 -43.21
CA ASP A 377 28.96 11.49 -43.47
C ASP A 377 28.10 10.75 -42.45
N GLY A 378 28.68 9.79 -41.71
CA GLY A 378 27.92 9.00 -40.75
C GLY A 378 28.74 7.95 -40.02
N VAL A 379 28.02 7.06 -39.34
CA VAL A 379 28.59 5.94 -38.58
C VAL A 379 28.11 4.61 -39.16
N ALA A 380 29.04 3.67 -39.31
CA ALA A 380 28.77 2.34 -39.84
C ALA A 380 29.24 1.25 -38.87
N TRP A 381 28.42 0.21 -38.74
CA TRP A 381 28.77 -1.05 -38.08
C TRP A 381 29.03 -2.08 -39.16
N VAL A 382 30.22 -2.65 -39.12
CA VAL A 382 30.73 -3.50 -40.18
C VAL A 382 31.18 -4.82 -39.57
N GLU A 383 30.77 -5.93 -40.18
CA GLU A 383 31.32 -7.25 -39.90
C GLU A 383 32.38 -7.58 -40.95
N ALA A 384 33.64 -7.38 -40.59
CA ALA A 384 34.80 -7.67 -41.43
C ALA A 384 34.96 -9.17 -41.67
N ARG A 385 35.55 -9.55 -42.81
CA ARG A 385 35.89 -10.94 -43.10
C ARG A 385 37.06 -11.42 -42.23
N HIS A 386 38.05 -10.55 -42.02
CA HIS A 386 39.19 -10.81 -41.14
C HIS A 386 39.30 -9.71 -40.09
N ALA A 387 39.70 -10.08 -38.87
CA ALA A 387 39.85 -9.14 -37.76
C ALA A 387 40.98 -8.11 -37.96
N ALA A 388 41.89 -8.36 -38.90
CA ALA A 388 42.99 -7.46 -39.25
C ALA A 388 42.57 -6.34 -40.22
N ASP A 389 41.42 -6.47 -40.89
CA ASP A 389 40.95 -5.50 -41.88
C ASP A 389 40.56 -4.19 -41.17
N ARG A 390 41.38 -3.14 -41.29
CA ARG A 390 41.16 -1.83 -40.67
C ARG A 390 40.97 -0.70 -41.67
N ASP A 391 41.24 -0.94 -42.95
CA ASP A 391 41.05 0.05 -44.02
C ASP A 391 39.55 0.30 -44.28
N PRO A 392 39.05 1.53 -44.09
CA PRO A 392 37.65 1.86 -44.32
C PRO A 392 37.15 1.50 -45.73
N GLU A 393 37.96 1.71 -46.78
CA GLU A 393 37.51 1.48 -48.15
C GLU A 393 37.39 -0.01 -48.46
N LEU A 394 38.39 -0.79 -48.02
CA LEU A 394 38.33 -2.26 -48.07
C LEU A 394 37.12 -2.81 -47.31
N LEU A 395 36.82 -2.26 -46.13
CA LEU A 395 35.67 -2.63 -45.31
C LEU A 395 34.33 -2.29 -45.98
N ARG A 396 34.25 -1.22 -46.77
CA ARG A 396 33.02 -0.87 -47.51
C ARG A 396 32.69 -1.92 -48.58
N GLN A 397 33.70 -2.54 -49.18
CA GLN A 397 33.55 -3.47 -50.31
C GLN A 397 33.46 -4.95 -49.89
N THR A 398 34.19 -5.34 -48.84
CA THR A 398 34.40 -6.77 -48.52
C THR A 398 33.61 -7.30 -47.33
N ALA A 399 32.97 -6.41 -46.55
CA ALA A 399 32.25 -6.77 -45.33
C ALA A 399 31.14 -7.80 -45.56
N ARG A 400 30.97 -8.71 -44.59
CA ARG A 400 29.90 -9.71 -44.58
C ARG A 400 28.53 -9.08 -44.35
N SER A 401 28.49 -8.05 -43.50
CA SER A 401 27.31 -7.27 -43.21
C SER A 401 27.69 -5.83 -42.88
N ARG A 402 26.88 -4.87 -43.33
CA ARG A 402 27.06 -3.45 -43.09
C ARG A 402 25.74 -2.80 -42.73
N TRP A 403 25.77 -1.95 -41.71
CA TRP A 403 24.68 -1.03 -41.41
C TRP A 403 25.27 0.35 -41.16
N SER A 404 24.81 1.35 -41.90
CA SER A 404 25.26 2.73 -41.79
C SER A 404 24.09 3.68 -41.64
N VAL A 405 24.28 4.73 -40.86
CA VAL A 405 23.31 5.81 -40.66
C VAL A 405 24.04 7.14 -40.77
N PRO A 406 23.52 8.11 -41.54
CA PRO A 406 24.11 9.44 -41.64
C PRO A 406 23.91 10.22 -40.33
N TYR A 407 24.77 11.20 -40.05
CA TYR A 407 24.72 11.93 -38.77
C TYR A 407 23.44 12.76 -38.60
N ASP A 408 22.89 13.30 -39.69
CA ASP A 408 21.65 14.08 -39.68
C ASP A 408 20.41 13.21 -39.36
N GLU A 409 20.45 11.90 -39.55
CA GLU A 409 19.40 10.99 -39.11
C GLU A 409 19.56 10.56 -37.64
N LEU A 410 20.67 10.87 -36.99
CA LEU A 410 20.94 10.48 -35.60
C LEU A 410 20.49 11.56 -34.61
N VAL A 411 19.76 11.10 -33.58
CA VAL A 411 19.31 11.91 -32.44
C VAL A 411 20.18 11.67 -31.21
N GLU A 412 20.80 10.50 -31.09
CA GLU A 412 21.69 10.13 -29.99
C GLU A 412 22.88 9.34 -30.54
N LEU A 413 24.11 9.79 -30.26
CA LEU A 413 25.32 9.01 -30.51
C LEU A 413 26.26 9.15 -29.31
N ARG A 414 26.41 8.10 -28.49
CA ARG A 414 27.20 8.20 -27.25
C ARG A 414 27.77 6.89 -26.76
N VAL A 415 28.75 7.01 -25.86
CA VAL A 415 29.22 5.91 -25.04
C VAL A 415 28.29 5.71 -23.83
N ARG A 416 27.87 4.46 -23.61
CA ARG A 416 27.22 3.99 -22.38
C ARG A 416 28.15 3.02 -21.67
N ALA A 417 28.60 3.38 -20.49
CA ALA A 417 29.29 2.46 -19.60
C ALA A 417 28.34 1.91 -18.54
N VAL A 418 28.53 0.64 -18.19
CA VAL A 418 27.95 0.08 -16.98
C VAL A 418 28.93 0.32 -15.83
N TRP A 419 28.44 0.64 -14.64
CA TRP A 419 29.29 0.99 -13.50
C TRP A 419 30.35 -0.08 -13.14
N TRP A 420 30.13 -1.36 -13.46
CA TRP A 420 31.05 -2.49 -13.23
C TRP A 420 31.60 -3.15 -14.51
N GLY A 421 31.03 -2.87 -15.67
CA GLY A 421 31.20 -3.66 -16.90
C GLY A 421 32.00 -2.96 -18.00
N GLY A 422 31.75 -3.35 -19.26
CA GLY A 422 32.33 -2.70 -20.43
C GLY A 422 31.57 -1.45 -20.86
N ALA A 423 32.13 -0.73 -21.83
CA ALA A 423 31.49 0.39 -22.51
C ALA A 423 30.82 -0.07 -23.82
N SER A 424 29.78 0.62 -24.24
CA SER A 424 29.09 0.37 -25.50
C SER A 424 28.82 1.67 -26.23
N LEU A 425 29.02 1.71 -27.53
CA LEU A 425 28.53 2.79 -28.37
C LEU A 425 27.05 2.56 -28.64
N ILE A 426 26.24 3.59 -28.46
CA ILE A 426 24.82 3.60 -28.78
C ILE A 426 24.59 4.65 -29.84
N ALA A 427 23.91 4.25 -30.90
CA ALA A 427 23.31 5.16 -31.87
C ALA A 427 21.80 5.01 -31.85
N ARG A 428 21.09 6.12 -31.98
CA ARG A 428 19.64 6.18 -32.12
C ARG A 428 19.28 7.12 -33.25
N ASP A 429 18.45 6.65 -34.16
CA ASP A 429 17.94 7.45 -35.27
C ASP A 429 16.67 8.23 -34.89
N ARG A 430 16.15 9.04 -35.82
CA ARG A 430 14.90 9.81 -35.66
C ARG A 430 13.65 8.94 -35.52
N SER A 431 13.68 7.69 -35.99
CA SER A 431 12.58 6.73 -35.84
C SER A 431 12.51 6.13 -34.42
N GLY A 432 13.56 6.35 -33.61
CA GLY A 432 13.70 5.80 -32.27
C GLY A 432 14.33 4.41 -32.24
N ALA A 433 14.68 3.84 -33.40
CA ALA A 433 15.45 2.61 -33.46
C ALA A 433 16.85 2.87 -32.91
N SER A 434 17.33 1.97 -32.05
CA SER A 434 18.63 2.12 -31.42
C SER A 434 19.49 0.88 -31.57
N ARG A 435 20.74 1.08 -31.97
CA ARG A 435 21.75 0.03 -32.06
C ARG A 435 22.80 0.26 -30.98
N ALA A 436 23.21 -0.83 -30.33
CA ALA A 436 24.23 -0.79 -29.30
C ALA A 436 25.29 -1.85 -29.57
N VAL A 437 26.56 -1.47 -29.52
CA VAL A 437 27.68 -2.39 -29.70
C VAL A 437 28.74 -2.16 -28.64
N ARG A 438 29.30 -3.25 -28.11
CA ARG A 438 30.26 -3.21 -27.01
C ARG A 438 31.66 -2.93 -27.55
N ILE A 439 32.30 -1.89 -27.05
CA ILE A 439 33.57 -1.37 -27.56
C ILE A 439 34.74 -1.99 -26.79
N ALA A 440 35.86 -2.22 -27.47
CA ALA A 440 37.09 -2.67 -26.82
C ALA A 440 37.61 -1.59 -25.84
N PRO A 441 38.07 -1.95 -24.62
CA PRO A 441 38.42 -0.97 -23.58
C PRO A 441 39.45 0.09 -24.01
N GLY A 442 40.44 -0.29 -24.82
CA GLY A 442 41.50 0.64 -25.30
C GLY A 442 41.02 1.69 -26.30
N GLU A 443 39.89 1.44 -26.98
CA GLU A 443 39.39 2.31 -28.06
C GLU A 443 38.46 3.42 -27.54
N VAL A 444 38.02 3.34 -26.28
CA VAL A 444 37.01 4.25 -25.71
C VAL A 444 37.47 5.71 -25.69
N ALA A 445 38.76 5.96 -25.42
CA ALA A 445 39.32 7.31 -25.41
C ALA A 445 39.32 7.94 -26.80
N ALA A 446 39.73 7.19 -27.83
CA ALA A 446 39.71 7.64 -29.22
C ALA A 446 38.28 7.90 -29.70
N LEU A 447 37.35 7.00 -29.36
CA LEU A 447 35.93 7.17 -29.65
C LEU A 447 35.36 8.44 -29.01
N GLN A 448 35.60 8.69 -27.73
CA GLN A 448 35.10 9.89 -27.05
C GLN A 448 35.57 11.19 -27.71
N ARG A 449 36.84 11.23 -28.16
CA ARG A 449 37.38 12.38 -28.92
C ARG A 449 36.68 12.56 -30.26
N LYS A 450 36.49 11.48 -31.04
CA LYS A 450 35.79 11.56 -32.33
C LYS A 450 34.33 11.98 -32.17
N LEU A 451 33.66 11.52 -31.11
CA LEU A 451 32.29 11.92 -30.82
C LEU A 451 32.17 13.44 -30.60
N ASP A 452 33.18 14.10 -30.01
CA ASP A 452 33.18 15.55 -29.80
C ASP A 452 33.23 16.36 -31.09
N ALA A 453 33.89 15.80 -32.11
CA ALA A 453 33.99 16.40 -33.43
C ALA A 453 32.70 16.27 -34.24
N VAL A 454 32.01 15.13 -34.15
CA VAL A 454 30.80 14.85 -34.96
C VAL A 454 29.50 15.32 -34.28
N GLU A 455 29.53 15.66 -32.99
CA GLU A 455 28.37 16.17 -32.25
C GLU A 455 27.57 17.28 -32.96
N PRO A 456 28.21 18.28 -33.60
CA PRO A 456 27.49 19.35 -34.29
C PRO A 456 26.68 18.88 -35.49
N LEU A 457 26.98 17.70 -36.05
CA LEU A 457 26.34 17.13 -37.24
C LEU A 457 25.05 16.36 -36.90
N LEU A 458 24.79 16.08 -35.62
CA LEU A 458 23.62 15.33 -35.16
C LEU A 458 22.36 16.22 -35.15
N ALA A 459 21.22 15.66 -35.55
CA ALA A 459 20.01 16.44 -35.74
C ALA A 459 19.38 17.01 -34.47
N HIS A 460 19.50 16.34 -33.31
CA HIS A 460 18.98 16.74 -31.97
C HIS A 460 17.48 17.16 -31.83
N ASP A 461 16.78 17.49 -32.92
CA ASP A 461 15.55 18.28 -32.97
C ASP A 461 14.26 17.44 -33.08
N THR A 462 14.35 16.11 -33.22
CA THR A 462 13.17 15.23 -33.44
C THR A 462 12.98 14.22 -32.31
N VAL A 463 12.50 14.68 -31.14
CA VAL A 463 11.89 13.79 -30.15
C VAL A 463 10.38 14.06 -30.19
N VAL A 464 9.58 13.08 -30.60
CA VAL A 464 8.11 13.17 -30.57
C VAL A 464 7.68 13.65 -29.18
N THR A 465 6.69 14.55 -29.14
CA THR A 465 6.12 15.10 -27.92
C THR A 465 5.44 13.99 -27.14
N GLU A 466 6.19 13.29 -26.28
CA GLU A 466 5.60 12.32 -25.35
C GLU A 466 4.63 13.05 -24.41
N PRO A 467 3.51 12.42 -24.01
CA PRO A 467 2.71 12.96 -22.93
C PRO A 467 3.63 13.14 -21.71
N PRO A 468 3.57 14.30 -21.04
CA PRO A 468 4.52 14.61 -19.98
C PRO A 468 4.51 13.48 -18.95
N ALA A 469 5.67 12.93 -18.61
CA ALA A 469 5.80 11.84 -17.63
C ALA A 469 5.10 12.16 -16.30
N VAL A 470 4.96 13.45 -16.01
CA VAL A 470 4.17 14.04 -14.92
C VAL A 470 2.71 13.57 -14.92
N ALA A 471 2.02 13.50 -16.06
CA ALA A 471 0.65 13.01 -16.16
C ALA A 471 0.53 11.53 -15.74
N GLY A 472 1.48 10.69 -16.18
CA GLY A 472 1.56 9.28 -15.75
C GLY A 472 1.81 9.13 -14.25
N ARG A 473 2.69 9.97 -13.69
CA ARG A 473 2.97 10.00 -12.25
C ARG A 473 1.76 10.44 -11.42
N PHE A 474 1.04 11.47 -11.85
CA PHE A 474 -0.19 11.92 -11.19
C PHE A 474 -1.29 10.86 -11.24
N THR A 475 -1.44 10.17 -12.38
CA THR A 475 -2.43 9.10 -12.51
C THR A 475 -2.12 7.93 -11.58
N ALA A 476 -0.84 7.54 -11.48
CA ALA A 476 -0.40 6.51 -10.54
C ALA A 476 -0.59 6.91 -9.07
N MET A 477 -0.34 8.18 -8.74
CA MET A 477 -0.59 8.75 -7.40
C MET A 477 -2.09 8.76 -7.05
N ALA A 478 -2.94 9.13 -8.00
CA ALA A 478 -4.39 9.08 -7.83
C ALA A 478 -4.89 7.64 -7.64
N LEU A 479 -4.28 6.64 -8.29
CA LEU A 479 -4.55 5.23 -8.00
C LEU A 479 -4.19 4.88 -6.55
N ALA A 480 -3.03 5.31 -6.04
CA ALA A 480 -2.64 5.01 -4.66
C ALA A 480 -3.69 5.50 -3.65
N PHE A 481 -4.30 6.67 -3.89
CA PHE A 481 -5.42 7.19 -3.10
C PHE A 481 -6.68 6.34 -3.27
N VAL A 482 -7.08 6.08 -4.52
CA VAL A 482 -8.31 5.35 -4.83
C VAL A 482 -8.26 3.91 -4.28
N ALA A 483 -7.11 3.25 -4.34
CA ALA A 483 -6.93 1.90 -3.82
C ALA A 483 -7.05 1.80 -2.29
N THR A 484 -7.00 2.92 -1.55
CA THR A 484 -7.23 2.92 -0.09
C THR A 484 -8.68 2.67 0.31
N PHE A 485 -9.64 2.96 -0.58
CA PHE A 485 -11.07 2.85 -0.29
C PHE A 485 -11.64 1.47 -0.62
N VAL A 486 -10.86 0.57 -1.23
CA VAL A 486 -11.27 -0.81 -1.50
C VAL A 486 -10.39 -1.76 -0.69
N ASP A 487 -11.00 -2.36 0.33
CA ASP A 487 -10.35 -3.36 1.18
C ASP A 487 -9.75 -4.50 0.34
N GLY A 488 -8.52 -4.89 0.66
CA GLY A 488 -7.76 -5.93 -0.04
C GLY A 488 -7.01 -5.49 -1.31
N LEU A 489 -7.27 -4.31 -1.88
CA LEU A 489 -6.56 -3.83 -3.08
C LEU A 489 -5.41 -2.84 -2.80
N LEU A 490 -5.29 -2.34 -1.58
CA LEU A 490 -4.29 -1.35 -1.19
C LEU A 490 -2.85 -1.76 -1.57
N ALA A 491 -2.43 -2.98 -1.21
CA ALA A 491 -1.07 -3.44 -1.46
C ALA A 491 -0.75 -3.52 -2.97
N LEU A 492 -1.68 -4.05 -3.76
CA LEU A 492 -1.55 -4.14 -5.21
C LEU A 492 -1.53 -2.74 -5.86
N GLY A 493 -2.41 -1.84 -5.40
CA GLY A 493 -2.47 -0.45 -5.85
C GLY A 493 -1.20 0.33 -5.53
N LEU A 494 -0.67 0.23 -4.32
CA LEU A 494 0.58 0.91 -3.93
C LEU A 494 1.79 0.42 -4.72
N VAL A 495 1.94 -0.89 -4.90
CA VAL A 495 3.08 -1.47 -5.63
C VAL A 495 3.05 -1.05 -7.11
N THR A 496 1.89 -1.16 -7.76
CA THR A 496 1.73 -0.77 -9.17
C THR A 496 1.87 0.75 -9.36
N ALA A 497 1.26 1.56 -8.49
CA ALA A 497 1.38 3.01 -8.47
C ALA A 497 2.84 3.44 -8.32
N LEU A 498 3.57 2.84 -7.38
CA LEU A 498 4.98 3.17 -7.17
C LEU A 498 5.85 2.89 -8.39
N ILE A 499 5.70 1.70 -9.00
CA ILE A 499 6.46 1.36 -10.20
C ILE A 499 6.18 2.41 -11.30
N ALA A 500 4.91 2.80 -11.47
CA ALA A 500 4.51 3.82 -12.43
C ALA A 500 5.00 5.24 -12.07
N ILE A 501 5.12 5.59 -10.79
CA ILE A 501 5.69 6.87 -10.33
C ILE A 501 7.18 6.94 -10.69
N ILE A 502 7.93 5.87 -10.42
CA ILE A 502 9.36 5.79 -10.70
C ILE A 502 9.58 5.82 -12.22
N ARG A 503 8.82 5.01 -12.96
CA ARG A 503 8.88 4.91 -14.42
C ARG A 503 7.48 4.69 -15.01
N PRO A 504 6.85 5.73 -15.58
CA PRO A 504 5.53 5.61 -16.21
C PRO A 504 5.60 4.90 -17.58
N SER A 505 5.95 3.61 -17.59
CA SER A 505 5.98 2.77 -18.80
C SER A 505 4.56 2.43 -19.28
N ARG A 506 4.41 1.92 -20.52
CA ARG A 506 3.10 1.45 -21.01
C ARG A 506 2.54 0.34 -20.12
N ALA A 507 3.40 -0.62 -19.77
CA ALA A 507 3.05 -1.72 -18.88
C ALA A 507 2.71 -1.22 -17.47
N ALA A 508 3.47 -0.27 -16.90
CA ALA A 508 3.16 0.26 -15.58
C ALA A 508 1.83 1.03 -15.56
N LEU A 509 1.54 1.84 -16.60
CA LEU A 509 0.26 2.55 -16.69
C LEU A 509 -0.91 1.62 -17.02
N ALA A 510 -0.69 0.55 -17.80
CA ALA A 510 -1.69 -0.50 -18.01
C ALA A 510 -1.98 -1.24 -16.69
N ALA A 511 -0.96 -1.49 -15.86
CA ALA A 511 -1.16 -2.04 -14.52
C ALA A 511 -1.96 -1.07 -13.63
N VAL A 512 -1.66 0.23 -13.68
CA VAL A 512 -2.43 1.26 -12.95
C VAL A 512 -3.90 1.25 -13.40
N GLY A 513 -4.14 1.19 -14.71
CA GLY A 513 -5.49 1.08 -15.28
C GLY A 513 -6.20 -0.22 -14.88
N GLY A 514 -5.47 -1.34 -14.82
CA GLY A 514 -5.98 -2.63 -14.36
C GLY A 514 -6.44 -2.61 -12.91
N VAL A 515 -5.64 -2.07 -11.98
CA VAL A 515 -6.06 -1.96 -10.57
C VAL A 515 -7.20 -0.96 -10.40
N ALA A 516 -7.18 0.17 -11.10
CA ALA A 516 -8.30 1.13 -11.10
C ALA A 516 -9.59 0.47 -11.63
N GLY A 517 -9.49 -0.29 -12.72
CA GLY A 517 -10.59 -1.08 -13.26
C GLY A 517 -11.12 -2.09 -12.25
N ALA A 518 -10.24 -2.75 -11.50
CA ALA A 518 -10.66 -3.64 -10.42
C ALA A 518 -11.39 -2.90 -9.29
N CYS A 519 -10.92 -1.72 -8.89
CA CYS A 519 -11.63 -0.89 -7.90
C CYS A 519 -13.04 -0.52 -8.39
N LEU A 520 -13.17 -0.16 -9.67
CA LEU A 520 -14.46 0.18 -10.30
C LEU A 520 -15.40 -1.02 -10.36
N LEU A 521 -14.89 -2.20 -10.70
CA LEU A 521 -15.68 -3.44 -10.73
C LEU A 521 -16.12 -3.89 -9.34
N SER A 522 -15.26 -3.75 -8.33
CA SER A 522 -15.62 -4.00 -6.93
C SER A 522 -16.77 -3.10 -6.48
N PHE A 523 -16.71 -1.82 -6.86
CA PHE A 523 -17.75 -0.83 -6.58
C PHE A 523 -19.06 -1.13 -7.31
N ALA A 524 -19.01 -1.48 -8.60
CA ALA A 524 -20.20 -1.81 -9.38
C ALA A 524 -20.96 -3.03 -8.80
N ALA A 525 -20.22 -4.00 -8.26
CA ALA A 525 -20.83 -5.14 -7.56
C ALA A 525 -21.53 -4.72 -6.26
N ASP A 526 -21.03 -3.72 -5.54
CA ASP A 526 -21.62 -3.25 -4.27
C ASP A 526 -22.89 -2.39 -4.49
N LEU A 527 -23.00 -1.69 -5.61
CA LEU A 527 -24.19 -0.91 -5.98
C LEU A 527 -25.46 -1.76 -6.13
N GLY A 528 -25.31 -3.06 -6.43
CA GLY A 528 -26.45 -3.99 -6.46
C GLY A 528 -27.07 -4.27 -5.10
N VAL A 529 -26.46 -3.79 -4.00
CA VAL A 529 -26.83 -4.15 -2.62
C VAL A 529 -27.03 -2.93 -1.71
N ARG A 530 -26.23 -1.86 -1.91
CA ARG A 530 -26.24 -0.67 -1.05
C ARG A 530 -26.75 0.55 -1.80
N THR A 531 -27.53 1.40 -1.12
CA THR A 531 -27.88 2.74 -1.63
C THR A 531 -26.61 3.61 -1.67
N PRO A 532 -26.23 4.17 -2.83
CA PRO A 532 -25.00 4.94 -2.95
C PRO A 532 -25.08 6.25 -2.16
N THR A 533 -24.05 6.53 -1.36
CA THR A 533 -23.83 7.87 -0.79
C THR A 533 -23.14 8.78 -1.80
N TRP A 534 -23.23 10.09 -1.61
CA TRP A 534 -22.50 11.07 -2.46
C TRP A 534 -20.98 10.85 -2.46
N SER A 535 -20.41 10.40 -1.33
CA SER A 535 -19.00 10.04 -1.22
C SER A 535 -18.63 8.84 -2.09
N MET A 536 -19.51 7.84 -2.17
CA MET A 536 -19.34 6.65 -3.02
C MET A 536 -19.40 7.00 -4.51
N LEU A 537 -20.31 7.88 -4.91
CA LEU A 537 -20.39 8.40 -6.28
C LEU A 537 -19.13 9.20 -6.66
N GLY A 538 -18.68 10.11 -5.78
CA GLY A 538 -17.44 10.87 -5.99
C GLY A 538 -16.22 9.96 -6.12
N TYR A 539 -16.14 8.90 -5.30
CA TYR A 539 -15.12 7.88 -5.40
C TYR A 539 -15.12 7.17 -6.77
N ALA A 540 -16.28 6.69 -7.22
CA ALA A 540 -16.43 5.99 -8.48
C ALA A 540 -16.02 6.84 -9.69
N VAL A 541 -16.40 8.12 -9.70
CA VAL A 541 -15.97 9.09 -10.71
C VAL A 541 -14.45 9.25 -10.68
N GLY A 542 -13.85 9.38 -9.50
CA GLY A 542 -12.39 9.44 -9.33
C GLY A 542 -11.66 8.21 -9.86
N VAL A 543 -12.14 7.00 -9.52
CA VAL A 543 -11.59 5.73 -10.00
C VAL A 543 -11.70 5.62 -11.52
N GLY A 544 -12.88 5.96 -12.06
CA GLY A 544 -13.15 5.94 -13.49
C GLY A 544 -12.21 6.86 -14.27
N LEU A 545 -11.98 8.07 -13.74
CA LEU A 545 -11.02 9.02 -14.32
C LEU A 545 -9.60 8.46 -14.32
N VAL A 546 -9.14 7.88 -13.20
CA VAL A 546 -7.81 7.25 -13.11
C VAL A 546 -7.66 6.11 -14.12
N CYS A 547 -8.67 5.24 -14.23
CA CYS A 547 -8.67 4.13 -15.18
C CYS A 547 -8.60 4.64 -16.63
N ALA A 548 -9.44 5.62 -16.99
CA ALA A 548 -9.50 6.19 -18.34
C ALA A 548 -8.20 6.89 -18.73
N VAL A 549 -7.65 7.73 -17.85
CA VAL A 549 -6.38 8.45 -18.11
C VAL A 549 -5.22 7.46 -18.19
N ALA A 550 -5.16 6.44 -17.32
CA ALA A 550 -4.11 5.43 -17.35
C ALA A 550 -4.15 4.60 -18.64
N ALA A 551 -5.34 4.18 -19.07
CA ALA A 551 -5.54 3.47 -20.33
C ALA A 551 -5.14 4.33 -21.54
N TRP A 552 -5.56 5.60 -21.56
CA TRP A 552 -5.19 6.55 -22.60
C TRP A 552 -3.65 6.70 -22.69
N LEU A 553 -2.97 6.95 -21.57
CA LEU A 553 -1.51 7.07 -21.51
C LEU A 553 -0.74 5.78 -21.84
N ALA A 554 -1.36 4.61 -21.64
CA ALA A 554 -0.78 3.32 -22.00
C ALA A 554 -0.79 3.10 -23.52
N VAL A 555 -1.79 3.63 -24.22
CA VAL A 555 -1.97 3.50 -25.68
C VAL A 555 -1.28 4.62 -26.47
N GLN A 556 -0.96 5.75 -25.83
CA GLN A 556 -0.31 6.89 -26.51
C GLN A 556 0.95 6.46 -27.30
N PRO A 557 1.17 7.04 -28.50
CA PRO A 557 2.41 6.90 -29.23
C PRO A 557 3.57 7.33 -28.33
N ARG A 558 4.67 6.58 -28.36
CA ARG A 558 5.88 6.93 -27.64
C ARG A 558 7.01 7.03 -28.63
N SER A 559 7.91 7.96 -28.38
CA SER A 559 9.10 8.20 -29.19
C SER A 559 10.01 6.97 -29.25
N PHE A 560 9.84 6.04 -28.30
CA PHE A 560 10.70 4.90 -28.11
C PHE A 560 9.91 3.58 -27.99
N GLY A 561 10.42 2.53 -28.63
CA GLY A 561 9.88 1.18 -28.52
C GLY A 561 10.06 0.56 -27.11
N PRO A 562 9.22 -0.43 -26.74
CA PRO A 562 9.24 -1.04 -25.40
C PRO A 562 10.55 -1.81 -25.15
N ARG A 563 11.27 -1.48 -24.07
CA ARG A 563 12.44 -2.24 -23.63
C ARG A 563 12.06 -3.28 -22.58
N PRO A 564 12.80 -4.40 -22.42
CA PRO A 564 12.59 -5.34 -21.32
C PRO A 564 12.54 -4.67 -19.95
N ALA A 565 13.38 -3.65 -19.72
CA ALA A 565 13.38 -2.89 -18.47
C ALA A 565 12.07 -2.11 -18.18
N ASP A 566 11.22 -1.92 -19.19
CA ASP A 566 9.97 -1.16 -19.07
C ASP A 566 8.79 -2.03 -18.64
N TYR A 567 8.88 -3.36 -18.84
CA TYR A 567 7.79 -4.29 -18.54
C TYR A 567 8.18 -5.51 -17.69
N VAL A 568 9.45 -5.95 -17.69
CA VAL A 568 9.90 -7.10 -16.88
C VAL A 568 9.66 -6.89 -15.38
N PRO A 569 9.97 -5.72 -14.77
CA PRO A 569 9.75 -5.55 -13.33
C PRO A 569 8.27 -5.66 -12.94
N ILE A 570 7.38 -4.99 -13.69
CA ILE A 570 5.94 -5.03 -13.42
C ILE A 570 5.37 -6.43 -13.70
N LEU A 571 5.82 -7.09 -14.77
CA LEU A 571 5.41 -8.45 -15.10
C LEU A 571 5.86 -9.44 -14.02
N ALA A 572 7.11 -9.36 -13.55
CA ALA A 572 7.62 -10.22 -12.49
C ALA A 572 6.85 -10.01 -11.18
N VAL A 573 6.60 -8.76 -10.79
CA VAL A 573 5.84 -8.43 -9.58
C VAL A 573 4.41 -8.94 -9.67
N LEU A 574 3.72 -8.74 -10.80
CA LEU A 574 2.35 -9.21 -10.98
C LEU A 574 2.28 -10.73 -11.07
N THR A 575 3.24 -11.38 -11.73
CA THR A 575 3.31 -12.85 -11.77
C THR A 575 3.55 -13.43 -10.38
N PHE A 576 4.44 -12.81 -9.59
CA PHE A 576 4.64 -13.18 -8.19
C PHE A 576 3.39 -12.93 -7.35
N ALA A 577 2.70 -11.79 -7.53
CA ALA A 577 1.45 -11.49 -6.83
C ALA A 577 0.35 -12.50 -7.17
N VAL A 578 0.20 -12.89 -8.45
CA VAL A 578 -0.73 -13.95 -8.87
C VAL A 578 -0.34 -15.28 -8.26
N ALA A 579 0.94 -15.67 -8.29
CA ALA A 579 1.39 -16.92 -7.67
C ALA A 579 1.15 -16.95 -6.14
N LEU A 580 1.45 -15.85 -5.45
CA LEU A 580 1.28 -15.71 -4.00
C LEU A 580 -0.19 -15.76 -3.59
N THR A 581 -1.09 -15.25 -4.42
CA THR A 581 -2.53 -15.21 -4.14
C THR A 581 -3.25 -16.51 -4.57
N TRP A 582 -2.90 -17.08 -5.72
CA TRP A 582 -3.59 -18.25 -6.29
C TRP A 582 -3.02 -19.61 -5.90
N ALA A 583 -1.71 -19.77 -5.73
CA ALA A 583 -1.13 -21.08 -5.35
C ALA A 583 -1.71 -21.66 -4.04
N PRO A 584 -1.89 -20.87 -2.96
CA PRO A 584 -2.47 -21.34 -1.71
C PRO A 584 -3.93 -21.75 -1.87
N LEU A 585 -4.68 -20.99 -2.67
CA LEU A 585 -6.08 -21.28 -3.01
C LEU A 585 -6.18 -22.61 -3.77
N LEU A 586 -5.33 -22.83 -4.78
CA LEU A 586 -5.30 -24.08 -5.54
C LEU A 586 -4.96 -25.30 -4.67
N VAL A 587 -4.02 -25.15 -3.74
CA VAL A 587 -3.69 -26.20 -2.75
C VAL A 587 -4.88 -26.46 -1.82
N HIS A 588 -5.57 -25.42 -1.38
CA HIS A 588 -6.76 -25.55 -0.53
C HIS A 588 -7.93 -26.23 -1.25
N LEU A 589 -8.20 -25.86 -2.49
CA LEU A 589 -9.23 -26.46 -3.33
C LEU A 589 -8.90 -27.91 -3.73
N TRP A 590 -7.63 -28.26 -3.86
CA TRP A 590 -7.22 -29.67 -4.04
C TRP A 590 -7.58 -30.49 -2.79
N ARG A 591 -7.21 -29.99 -1.60
CA ARG A 591 -7.39 -30.72 -0.34
C ARG A 591 -8.84 -30.86 0.13
N THR A 592 -9.76 -30.07 -0.40
CA THR A 592 -11.17 -30.05 0.03
C THR A 592 -12.08 -30.66 -1.06
N SER A 593 -13.04 -31.52 -0.68
CA SER A 593 -13.95 -32.16 -1.66
C SER A 593 -15.07 -31.24 -2.16
N GLN A 594 -15.28 -30.08 -1.52
CA GLN A 594 -16.33 -29.09 -1.80
C GLN A 594 -15.83 -27.96 -2.72
N ARG A 595 -15.60 -28.27 -4.01
CA ARG A 595 -14.83 -27.41 -4.95
C ARG A 595 -15.53 -26.12 -5.42
N THR A 596 -16.86 -26.09 -5.51
CA THR A 596 -17.59 -25.00 -6.20
C THR A 596 -18.08 -23.90 -5.26
N ALA A 597 -18.75 -24.24 -4.15
CA ALA A 597 -19.27 -23.25 -3.20
C ALA A 597 -18.16 -22.45 -2.50
N VAL A 598 -17.07 -23.12 -2.15
CA VAL A 598 -15.88 -22.50 -1.54
C VAL A 598 -15.18 -21.57 -2.54
N ALA A 599 -15.06 -21.97 -3.82
CA ALA A 599 -14.44 -21.15 -4.85
C ALA A 599 -15.24 -19.87 -5.14
N VAL A 600 -16.58 -19.96 -5.25
CA VAL A 600 -17.47 -18.81 -5.47
C VAL A 600 -17.27 -17.75 -4.38
N HIS A 601 -17.29 -18.20 -3.12
CA HIS A 601 -17.17 -17.30 -1.98
C HIS A 601 -15.78 -16.69 -1.85
N LEU A 602 -14.71 -17.49 -2.03
CA LEU A 602 -13.33 -16.99 -1.97
C LEU A 602 -13.03 -15.97 -3.07
N LEU A 603 -13.56 -16.17 -4.28
CA LEU A 603 -13.40 -15.24 -5.40
C LEU A 603 -14.24 -13.96 -5.23
N GLY A 604 -15.44 -14.06 -4.63
CA GLY A 604 -16.29 -12.90 -4.33
C GLY A 604 -15.77 -12.06 -3.14
N GLY A 605 -15.21 -12.71 -2.13
CA GLY A 605 -14.75 -12.07 -0.87
C GLY A 605 -13.29 -11.63 -0.84
N ALA A 606 -12.48 -11.96 -1.86
CA ALA A 606 -11.07 -11.52 -1.93
C ALA A 606 -10.77 -10.84 -3.29
N PRO A 607 -11.05 -9.51 -3.40
CA PRO A 607 -10.87 -8.75 -4.64
C PRO A 607 -9.49 -8.87 -5.27
N VAL A 608 -8.45 -9.05 -4.43
CA VAL A 608 -7.05 -9.17 -4.86
C VAL A 608 -6.79 -10.37 -5.78
N LEU A 609 -7.56 -11.45 -5.67
CA LEU A 609 -7.38 -12.65 -6.49
C LEU A 609 -7.63 -12.35 -7.97
N TRP A 610 -8.79 -11.78 -8.28
CA TRP A 610 -9.13 -11.45 -9.65
C TRP A 610 -8.53 -10.11 -10.09
N ALA A 611 -8.31 -9.15 -9.17
CA ALA A 611 -7.64 -7.89 -9.50
C ALA A 611 -6.18 -8.09 -9.94
N SER A 612 -5.44 -9.01 -9.31
CA SER A 612 -4.06 -9.32 -9.72
C SER A 612 -4.01 -9.93 -11.13
N VAL A 613 -4.95 -10.81 -11.47
CA VAL A 613 -5.09 -11.39 -12.83
C VAL A 613 -5.54 -10.35 -13.83
N LEU A 614 -6.53 -9.50 -13.51
CA LEU A 614 -6.99 -8.39 -14.35
C LEU A 614 -5.83 -7.43 -14.66
N THR A 615 -5.04 -7.11 -13.64
CA THR A 615 -3.88 -6.22 -13.76
C THR A 615 -2.78 -6.85 -14.62
N LEU A 616 -2.49 -8.14 -14.43
CA LEU A 616 -1.56 -8.90 -15.28
C LEU A 616 -2.04 -8.94 -16.74
N ALA A 617 -3.33 -9.18 -16.96
CA ALA A 617 -3.96 -9.21 -18.27
C ALA A 617 -3.83 -7.86 -18.99
N ALA A 618 -4.12 -6.75 -18.30
CA ALA A 618 -3.93 -5.40 -18.83
C ALA A 618 -2.49 -5.13 -19.26
N VAL A 619 -1.51 -5.60 -18.47
CA VAL A 619 -0.08 -5.52 -18.84
C VAL A 619 0.21 -6.33 -20.10
N LEU A 620 -0.25 -7.58 -20.19
CA LEU A 620 -0.01 -8.45 -21.35
C LEU A 620 -0.57 -7.87 -22.66
N VAL A 621 -1.76 -7.25 -22.60
CA VAL A 621 -2.35 -6.54 -23.75
C VAL A 621 -1.49 -5.35 -24.21
N SER A 622 -0.76 -4.71 -23.30
CA SER A 622 0.13 -3.58 -23.63
C SER A 622 1.47 -3.99 -24.25
N LEU A 623 1.83 -5.29 -24.22
CA LEU A 623 3.12 -5.78 -24.68
C LEU A 623 3.23 -5.87 -26.21
N PRO A 624 4.47 -5.84 -26.75
CA PRO A 624 4.72 -6.18 -28.15
C PRO A 624 4.62 -7.70 -28.36
N GLY A 625 3.62 -8.14 -29.14
CA GLY A 625 3.47 -9.56 -29.51
C GLY A 625 2.00 -9.98 -29.61
N TRP A 626 1.57 -10.43 -30.79
CA TRP A 626 0.17 -10.78 -31.04
C TRP A 626 -0.33 -11.94 -30.15
N ALA A 627 0.51 -12.94 -29.89
CA ALA A 627 0.18 -14.07 -29.01
C ALA A 627 0.00 -13.65 -27.54
N LEU A 628 0.89 -12.78 -27.02
CA LEU A 628 0.78 -12.24 -25.66
C LEU A 628 -0.45 -11.35 -25.49
N ARG A 629 -0.80 -10.57 -26.53
CA ARG A 629 -2.02 -9.76 -26.53
C ARG A 629 -3.28 -10.62 -26.55
N GLY A 630 -3.30 -11.69 -27.36
CA GLY A 630 -4.40 -12.65 -27.39
C GLY A 630 -4.61 -13.34 -26.04
N ALA A 631 -3.52 -13.83 -25.42
CA ALA A 631 -3.56 -14.42 -24.08
C ALA A 631 -4.01 -13.40 -23.02
N GLY A 632 -3.51 -12.16 -23.09
CA GLY A 632 -3.93 -11.07 -22.22
C GLY A 632 -5.43 -10.75 -22.36
N ALA A 633 -5.97 -10.69 -23.57
CA ALA A 633 -7.39 -10.43 -23.80
C ALA A 633 -8.28 -11.54 -23.26
N LEU A 634 -7.89 -12.82 -23.45
CA LEU A 634 -8.58 -13.98 -22.87
C LEU A 634 -8.55 -13.95 -21.34
N LEU A 635 -7.40 -13.66 -20.74
CA LEU A 635 -7.27 -13.52 -19.28
C LEU A 635 -8.07 -12.34 -18.74
N LEU A 636 -8.15 -11.23 -19.47
CA LEU A 636 -8.94 -10.07 -19.09
C LEU A 636 -10.44 -10.41 -19.05
N LEU A 637 -10.93 -11.08 -20.10
CA LEU A 637 -12.31 -11.59 -20.16
C LEU A 637 -12.59 -12.57 -19.00
N ALA A 638 -11.69 -13.53 -18.78
CA ALA A 638 -11.82 -14.49 -17.68
C ALA A 638 -11.83 -13.83 -16.30
N ALA A 639 -10.97 -12.84 -16.05
CA ALA A 639 -10.90 -12.12 -14.78
C ALA A 639 -12.15 -11.27 -14.51
N VAL A 640 -12.70 -10.62 -15.54
CA VAL A 640 -13.96 -9.86 -15.44
C VAL A 640 -15.15 -10.80 -15.18
N LEU A 641 -15.21 -11.96 -15.85
CA LEU A 641 -16.30 -12.92 -15.63
C LEU A 641 -16.19 -13.62 -14.27
N ALA A 642 -14.98 -14.04 -13.87
CA ALA A 642 -14.75 -14.78 -12.63
C ALA A 642 -14.72 -13.90 -11.36
N GLY A 643 -14.45 -12.60 -11.48
CA GLY A 643 -14.40 -11.68 -10.33
C GLY A 643 -15.78 -11.10 -9.99
N PRO A 644 -16.15 -9.95 -10.57
CA PRO A 644 -17.45 -9.31 -10.30
C PRO A 644 -18.64 -10.17 -10.70
N GLY A 645 -18.52 -11.04 -11.72
CA GLY A 645 -19.58 -12.01 -12.05
C GLY A 645 -19.85 -13.01 -10.92
N MET A 646 -18.81 -13.50 -10.25
CA MET A 646 -18.96 -14.41 -9.10
C MET A 646 -19.36 -13.67 -7.83
N LYS A 647 -18.90 -12.43 -7.62
CA LYS A 647 -19.38 -11.57 -6.52
C LYS A 647 -20.87 -11.23 -6.70
N LEU A 648 -21.29 -10.90 -7.91
CA LEU A 648 -22.69 -10.68 -8.27
C LEU A 648 -23.50 -11.97 -8.14
N LEU A 649 -22.99 -13.11 -8.60
CA LEU A 649 -23.65 -14.41 -8.45
C LEU A 649 -23.77 -14.81 -6.97
N ASP A 650 -22.71 -14.71 -6.17
CA ASP A 650 -22.71 -14.93 -4.73
C ASP A 650 -23.74 -14.03 -4.05
N THR A 651 -23.78 -12.75 -4.43
CA THR A 651 -24.77 -11.79 -3.97
C THR A 651 -26.19 -12.20 -4.38
N LEU A 652 -26.43 -12.58 -5.63
CA LEU A 652 -27.75 -12.96 -6.15
C LEU A 652 -28.25 -14.29 -5.57
N VAL A 653 -27.36 -15.28 -5.42
CA VAL A 653 -27.62 -16.57 -4.78
C VAL A 653 -27.94 -16.38 -3.30
N THR A 654 -27.26 -15.43 -2.63
CA THR A 654 -27.58 -15.03 -1.25
C THR A 654 -28.70 -13.98 -1.15
N ALA A 655 -29.28 -13.53 -2.27
CA ALA A 655 -30.31 -12.47 -2.36
C ALA A 655 -31.72 -12.97 -2.69
N ARG A 656 -32.01 -14.28 -2.56
CA ARG A 656 -33.38 -14.73 -2.29
C ARG A 656 -33.58 -15.34 -0.89
N PRO A 657 -33.05 -14.74 0.19
CA PRO A 657 -33.55 -15.05 1.51
C PRO A 657 -35.00 -14.56 1.58
N GLY A 658 -35.85 -15.26 2.33
CA GLY A 658 -37.13 -14.67 2.71
C GLY A 658 -36.83 -13.36 3.42
N VAL A 659 -37.14 -12.22 2.77
CA VAL A 659 -36.99 -10.92 3.40
C VAL A 659 -38.05 -10.87 4.48
N VAL A 660 -37.59 -10.81 5.71
CA VAL A 660 -38.46 -10.82 6.86
C VAL A 660 -39.21 -9.49 6.87
N GLY A 661 -40.54 -9.53 6.80
CA GLY A 661 -41.38 -8.33 6.92
C GLY A 661 -41.21 -7.72 8.31
N GLU A 662 -40.69 -6.50 8.40
CA GLU A 662 -40.46 -5.81 9.66
C GLU A 662 -41.65 -4.91 9.99
N VAL A 663 -42.31 -5.16 11.11
CA VAL A 663 -43.37 -4.30 11.63
C VAL A 663 -42.82 -3.54 12.83
N GLU A 664 -42.74 -2.21 12.69
CA GLU A 664 -42.40 -1.33 13.80
C GLU A 664 -43.60 -1.20 14.74
N ARG A 665 -43.36 -1.34 16.04
CA ARG A 665 -44.37 -1.18 17.07
C ARG A 665 -43.76 -0.45 18.29
N GLY A 666 -44.61 0.05 19.19
CA GLY A 666 -44.21 0.87 20.35
C GLY A 666 -43.18 0.19 21.29
N ALA A 667 -42.62 0.92 22.25
CA ALA A 667 -41.58 0.39 23.15
C ALA A 667 -42.02 -0.89 23.90
N LEU A 668 -41.05 -1.75 24.25
CA LEU A 668 -41.31 -2.96 25.06
C LEU A 668 -41.73 -2.59 26.47
N GLU A 669 -42.80 -3.21 26.97
CA GLU A 669 -43.22 -3.07 28.36
C GLU A 669 -42.39 -4.02 29.23
N ARG A 670 -41.76 -3.45 30.27
CA ARG A 670 -40.96 -4.21 31.24
C ARG A 670 -41.92 -4.80 32.29
N VAL A 671 -41.99 -6.12 32.32
CA VAL A 671 -42.87 -6.90 33.22
C VAL A 671 -42.23 -7.08 34.59
N SER A 672 -40.92 -7.38 34.63
CA SER A 672 -40.19 -7.54 35.89
C SER A 672 -38.71 -7.20 35.75
N GLN A 673 -38.09 -6.89 36.90
CA GLN A 673 -36.66 -6.59 37.00
C GLN A 673 -36.11 -7.20 38.30
N VAL A 674 -34.98 -7.90 38.21
CA VAL A 674 -34.26 -8.47 39.35
C VAL A 674 -32.79 -8.08 39.28
N GLU A 675 -32.25 -7.56 40.39
CA GLU A 675 -30.83 -7.23 40.48
C GLU A 675 -29.98 -8.49 40.68
N LEU A 676 -28.90 -8.60 39.91
CA LEU A 676 -28.00 -9.74 39.89
C LEU A 676 -26.63 -9.36 40.51
N PRO A 677 -25.86 -10.34 41.02
CA PRO A 677 -24.48 -10.14 41.46
C PRO A 677 -23.57 -9.59 40.34
N TRP A 678 -22.45 -8.95 40.72
CA TRP A 678 -21.60 -8.19 39.78
C TRP A 678 -20.98 -9.00 38.63
N ARG A 679 -20.82 -10.32 38.76
CA ARG A 679 -20.36 -11.20 37.66
C ARG A 679 -21.42 -12.21 37.29
N ILE A 680 -21.82 -12.14 36.02
CA ILE A 680 -22.86 -12.95 35.39
C ILE A 680 -22.25 -13.83 34.30
N GLY A 681 -22.65 -15.09 34.29
CA GLY A 681 -22.31 -16.13 33.32
C GLY A 681 -23.47 -16.40 32.37
N ALA A 682 -23.74 -17.66 32.02
CA ALA A 682 -24.80 -18.04 31.10
C ALA A 682 -26.21 -17.85 31.71
N LEU A 683 -27.13 -17.36 30.88
CA LEU A 683 -28.57 -17.26 31.12
C LEU A 683 -29.25 -18.49 30.49
N ARG A 684 -30.04 -19.20 31.28
CA ARG A 684 -30.90 -20.31 30.86
C ARG A 684 -32.33 -20.00 31.30
N VAL A 685 -33.30 -20.51 30.56
CA VAL A 685 -34.71 -20.33 30.87
C VAL A 685 -35.41 -21.69 30.79
N SER A 686 -36.38 -21.93 31.67
CA SER A 686 -37.18 -23.16 31.65
C SER A 686 -38.01 -23.27 30.35
N PRO A 687 -38.40 -24.49 29.93
CA PRO A 687 -39.12 -24.69 28.66
C PRO A 687 -40.37 -23.80 28.47
N ALA A 688 -41.16 -23.58 29.51
CA ALA A 688 -42.34 -22.71 29.50
C ALA A 688 -42.03 -21.26 29.89
N GLY A 689 -40.79 -20.91 30.19
CA GLY A 689 -40.39 -19.54 30.50
C GLY A 689 -40.75 -19.06 31.90
N THR A 690 -41.16 -19.95 32.81
CA THR A 690 -41.56 -19.58 34.17
C THR A 690 -40.38 -19.44 35.13
N ARG A 691 -39.16 -19.83 34.75
CA ARG A 691 -37.95 -19.67 35.56
C ARG A 691 -36.76 -19.29 34.70
N ALA A 692 -35.91 -18.42 35.21
CA ALA A 692 -34.63 -18.07 34.61
C ALA A 692 -33.50 -18.44 35.57
N ALA A 693 -32.49 -19.13 35.07
CA ALA A 693 -31.27 -19.45 35.80
C ALA A 693 -30.12 -18.61 35.24
N VAL A 694 -29.41 -17.91 36.11
CA VAL A 694 -28.22 -17.13 35.75
C VAL A 694 -27.04 -17.65 36.55
N LEU A 695 -25.97 -18.05 35.88
CA LEU A 695 -24.72 -18.32 36.57
C LEU A 695 -24.15 -17.02 37.14
N THR A 696 -23.74 -17.04 38.39
CA THR A 696 -23.20 -15.91 39.11
C THR A 696 -21.92 -16.30 39.85
N ARG A 697 -21.02 -15.34 40.02
CA ARG A 697 -19.77 -15.55 40.77
C ARG A 697 -19.43 -14.32 41.59
N GLU A 698 -19.18 -14.48 42.89
CA GLU A 698 -18.85 -13.35 43.76
C GLU A 698 -17.45 -12.78 43.50
N ALA A 699 -16.45 -13.66 43.27
CA ALA A 699 -15.06 -13.30 43.03
C ALA A 699 -14.38 -14.27 42.04
N PRO A 700 -13.23 -13.92 41.41
CA PRO A 700 -12.58 -14.78 40.40
C PRO A 700 -12.30 -16.23 40.85
N ARG A 701 -12.13 -16.46 42.16
CA ARG A 701 -11.82 -17.76 42.78
C ARG A 701 -12.94 -18.29 43.70
N ALA A 702 -14.09 -17.62 43.76
CA ALA A 702 -15.24 -18.13 44.52
C ALA A 702 -15.92 -19.28 43.76
N ALA A 703 -16.67 -20.11 44.49
CA ALA A 703 -17.54 -21.12 43.90
C ALA A 703 -18.53 -20.47 42.90
N GLU A 704 -18.94 -21.24 41.89
CA GLU A 704 -19.99 -20.80 40.97
C GLU A 704 -21.36 -21.10 41.58
N HIS A 705 -22.23 -20.09 41.52
CA HIS A 705 -23.58 -20.17 42.04
C HIS A 705 -24.56 -19.96 40.90
N VAL A 706 -25.51 -20.87 40.72
CA VAL A 706 -26.62 -20.70 39.80
C VAL A 706 -27.79 -20.09 40.56
N LEU A 707 -28.12 -18.87 40.16
CA LEU A 707 -29.26 -18.15 40.69
C LEU A 707 -30.51 -18.45 39.85
N VAL A 708 -31.46 -19.20 40.39
CA VAL A 708 -32.75 -19.47 39.77
C VAL A 708 -33.78 -18.46 40.27
N VAL A 709 -34.41 -17.75 39.34
CA VAL A 709 -35.35 -16.65 39.60
C VAL A 709 -36.67 -16.94 38.90
N GLY A 710 -37.77 -16.86 39.66
CA GLY A 710 -39.13 -16.89 39.14
C GLY A 710 -39.67 -15.47 38.84
N PRO A 711 -40.48 -15.27 37.79
CA PRO A 711 -41.05 -13.98 37.42
C PRO A 711 -42.11 -13.48 38.42
N GLU A 712 -42.72 -14.37 39.22
CA GLU A 712 -43.75 -14.03 40.24
C GLU A 712 -43.17 -13.81 41.64
N GLY A 713 -41.83 -13.83 41.78
CA GLY A 713 -41.13 -13.79 43.06
C GLY A 713 -40.78 -15.21 43.54
N GLY A 714 -39.52 -15.40 43.90
CA GLY A 714 -38.94 -16.70 44.24
C GLY A 714 -37.48 -16.74 43.78
N ARG A 715 -36.56 -16.94 44.71
CA ARG A 715 -35.11 -16.94 44.46
C ARG A 715 -34.50 -18.18 45.11
N VAL A 716 -33.94 -19.06 44.29
CA VAL A 716 -33.19 -20.23 44.76
C VAL A 716 -31.75 -20.07 44.32
N ASP A 717 -30.83 -20.15 45.28
CA ASP A 717 -29.39 -20.12 45.04
C ASP A 717 -28.85 -21.55 45.14
N ILE A 718 -28.21 -22.03 44.08
CA ILE A 718 -27.71 -23.40 43.98
C ILE A 718 -26.22 -23.33 43.68
N GLU A 719 -25.39 -23.90 44.55
CA GLU A 719 -23.96 -24.04 44.29
C GLU A 719 -23.74 -25.04 43.14
N ALA A 720 -23.35 -24.54 41.97
CA ALA A 720 -23.30 -25.29 40.74
C ALA A 720 -22.49 -24.61 39.64
N ARG A 721 -21.81 -25.43 38.83
CA ARG A 721 -20.99 -25.01 37.68
C ARG A 721 -21.80 -24.81 36.39
N ASP A 722 -22.91 -25.53 36.24
CA ASP A 722 -23.90 -25.35 35.18
C ASP A 722 -25.27 -25.88 35.64
N LEU A 723 -26.34 -25.38 35.04
CA LEU A 723 -27.72 -25.84 35.28
C LEU A 723 -28.50 -25.90 33.96
N ARG A 724 -29.21 -27.00 33.75
CA ARG A 724 -30.15 -27.16 32.64
C ARG A 724 -31.52 -27.58 33.17
N PHE A 725 -32.55 -26.81 32.84
CA PHE A 725 -33.94 -27.19 33.13
C PHE A 725 -34.31 -28.44 32.34
N VAL A 726 -34.90 -29.41 33.03
CA VAL A 726 -35.53 -30.61 32.45
C VAL A 726 -37.00 -30.31 32.16
N ASP A 727 -37.66 -29.66 33.12
CA ASP A 727 -39.00 -29.09 33.03
C ASP A 727 -39.09 -27.86 33.96
N GLU A 728 -40.31 -27.40 34.30
CA GLU A 728 -40.52 -26.23 35.16
C GLU A 728 -40.15 -26.46 36.63
N SER A 729 -40.15 -27.72 37.08
CA SER A 729 -39.92 -28.11 38.47
C SER A 729 -38.61 -28.86 38.65
N ASN A 730 -37.99 -29.37 37.59
CA ASN A 730 -36.80 -30.21 37.65
C ASN A 730 -35.63 -29.61 36.86
N ALA A 731 -34.43 -29.69 37.42
CA ALA A 731 -33.20 -29.30 36.74
C ALA A 731 -32.07 -30.31 36.95
N LEU A 732 -31.22 -30.41 35.94
CA LEU A 732 -29.93 -31.07 36.02
C LEU A 732 -28.87 -30.04 36.39
N VAL A 733 -28.10 -30.36 37.42
CA VAL A 733 -27.13 -29.45 38.02
C VAL A 733 -25.76 -30.13 38.07
N VAL A 734 -24.75 -29.43 37.60
CA VAL A 734 -23.35 -29.87 37.69
C VAL A 734 -22.76 -29.32 38.97
N VAL A 735 -22.46 -30.20 39.92
CA VAL A 735 -21.84 -29.85 41.20
C VAL A 735 -20.41 -30.36 41.21
N GLU A 736 -19.46 -29.50 41.55
CA GLU A 736 -18.04 -29.85 41.64
C GLU A 736 -17.61 -29.89 43.11
N SER A 737 -17.06 -31.02 43.55
CA SER A 737 -16.42 -31.20 44.85
C SER A 737 -14.91 -31.31 44.66
N GLU A 738 -14.11 -31.16 45.73
CA GLU A 738 -12.63 -31.16 45.68
C GLU A 738 -12.02 -32.36 44.93
N THR A 739 -12.75 -33.47 44.80
CA THR A 739 -12.25 -34.71 44.15
C THR A 739 -13.16 -35.28 43.07
N ARG A 740 -14.38 -34.75 42.87
CA ARG A 740 -15.38 -35.34 41.96
C ARG A 740 -16.30 -34.30 41.35
N THR A 741 -16.58 -34.44 40.05
CA THR A 741 -17.67 -33.74 39.38
C THR A 741 -18.90 -34.65 39.34
N MET A 742 -20.04 -34.15 39.83
CA MET A 742 -21.29 -34.91 39.92
C MET A 742 -22.38 -34.20 39.12
N LEU A 743 -23.14 -34.98 38.35
CA LEU A 743 -24.39 -34.52 37.73
C LEU A 743 -25.55 -34.94 38.63
N GLN A 744 -26.35 -33.98 39.09
CA GLN A 744 -27.46 -34.20 40.03
C GLN A 744 -28.79 -33.80 39.40
N HIS A 745 -29.85 -34.54 39.69
CA HIS A 745 -31.22 -34.18 39.38
C HIS A 745 -31.87 -33.57 40.61
N LEU A 746 -32.24 -32.29 40.52
CA LEU A 746 -32.84 -31.51 41.61
C LEU A 746 -34.27 -31.11 41.25
N GLU A 747 -35.17 -31.27 42.22
CA GLU A 747 -36.49 -30.65 42.20
C GLU A 747 -36.38 -29.24 42.79
N LEU A 748 -36.83 -28.23 42.05
CA LEU A 748 -36.66 -26.81 42.36
C LEU A 748 -37.80 -26.28 43.25
N ALA A 749 -38.21 -27.03 44.28
CA ALA A 749 -39.20 -26.60 45.27
C ALA A 749 -38.58 -25.68 46.34
N GLU A 750 -39.36 -24.78 46.95
CA GLU A 750 -38.89 -23.69 47.82
C GLU A 750 -38.15 -24.11 49.11
N SER A 751 -38.08 -25.41 49.44
CA SER A 751 -37.46 -25.86 50.69
C SER A 751 -36.72 -27.21 50.63
N SER A 752 -36.50 -27.81 49.47
CA SER A 752 -35.71 -29.05 49.36
C SER A 752 -34.79 -29.06 48.15
N THR A 753 -33.48 -29.01 48.39
CA THR A 753 -32.41 -29.18 47.39
C THR A 753 -31.81 -30.60 47.41
N THR A 754 -32.56 -31.58 47.90
CA THR A 754 -32.08 -32.97 47.99
C THR A 754 -32.12 -33.63 46.62
N ALA A 755 -30.95 -34.04 46.12
CA ALA A 755 -30.83 -34.75 44.84
C ALA A 755 -31.48 -36.14 44.90
N GLY A 756 -32.58 -36.34 44.18
CA GLY A 756 -33.23 -37.65 44.05
C GLY A 756 -32.41 -38.65 43.23
N TRP A 757 -31.48 -38.16 42.40
CA TRP A 757 -30.55 -38.96 41.61
C TRP A 757 -29.24 -38.20 41.38
N SER A 758 -28.10 -38.90 41.43
CA SER A 758 -26.80 -38.33 41.07
C SER A 758 -25.90 -39.37 40.39
N ILE A 759 -25.03 -38.91 39.50
CA ILE A 759 -24.03 -39.73 38.82
C ILE A 759 -22.68 -39.01 38.78
N ALA A 760 -21.59 -39.74 38.98
CA ALA A 760 -20.23 -39.21 38.84
C ALA A 760 -19.86 -39.09 37.36
N VAL A 761 -19.40 -37.90 36.96
CA VAL A 761 -18.87 -37.63 35.62
C VAL A 761 -17.36 -37.35 35.69
N PRO A 762 -16.59 -37.66 34.63
CA PRO A 762 -15.18 -37.29 34.57
C PRO A 762 -14.96 -35.79 34.79
N PRO A 763 -13.83 -35.37 35.39
CA PRO A 763 -13.52 -33.96 35.57
C PRO A 763 -13.17 -33.33 34.22
N LEU A 764 -14.17 -32.71 33.57
CA LEU A 764 -14.03 -32.05 32.28
C LEU A 764 -14.02 -30.54 32.45
N GLY A 765 -13.20 -29.85 31.66
CA GLY A 765 -13.24 -28.40 31.51
C GLY A 765 -14.51 -27.97 30.79
N THR A 766 -15.17 -26.90 31.28
CA THR A 766 -16.36 -26.30 30.66
C THR A 766 -17.45 -27.31 30.30
N LEU A 767 -17.90 -28.09 31.30
CA LEU A 767 -18.99 -29.06 31.12
C LEU A 767 -20.32 -28.32 30.88
N SER A 768 -20.97 -28.59 29.75
CA SER A 768 -22.32 -28.12 29.47
C SER A 768 -23.30 -29.27 29.37
N VAL A 769 -24.50 -29.11 29.94
CA VAL A 769 -25.54 -30.14 30.00
C VAL A 769 -26.75 -29.78 29.14
N THR A 770 -27.32 -30.79 28.52
CA THR A 770 -28.53 -30.75 27.69
C THR A 770 -29.45 -31.89 28.11
N SER A 771 -30.76 -31.69 27.96
CA SER A 771 -31.78 -32.70 28.26
C SER A 771 -32.88 -32.64 27.22
N LEU A 772 -33.46 -33.80 26.89
CA LEU A 772 -34.56 -33.97 25.95
C LEU A 772 -35.61 -34.88 26.58
N ASN A 773 -36.89 -34.51 26.48
CA ASN A 773 -38.05 -35.31 26.87
C ASN A 773 -38.05 -35.82 28.32
N GLY A 774 -37.53 -35.04 29.27
CA GLY A 774 -37.67 -35.29 30.70
C GLY A 774 -36.85 -36.45 31.29
N SER A 775 -36.30 -37.35 30.48
CA SER A 775 -35.67 -38.59 30.96
C SER A 775 -34.27 -38.88 30.39
N GLY A 776 -33.89 -38.25 29.29
CA GLY A 776 -32.56 -38.35 28.69
C GLY A 776 -31.72 -37.12 28.99
N TRP A 777 -30.42 -37.31 29.21
CA TRP A 777 -29.46 -36.23 29.38
C TRP A 777 -28.20 -36.47 28.54
N ALA A 778 -27.59 -35.38 28.10
CA ALA A 778 -26.30 -35.38 27.46
C ALA A 778 -25.43 -34.26 28.04
N ALA A 779 -24.16 -34.53 28.28
CA ALA A 779 -23.19 -33.55 28.76
C ALA A 779 -21.96 -33.57 27.87
N VAL A 780 -21.40 -32.39 27.57
CA VAL A 780 -20.19 -32.26 26.77
C VAL A 780 -19.18 -31.41 27.52
N GLY A 781 -17.95 -31.86 27.60
CA GLY A 781 -16.84 -31.10 28.18
C GLY A 781 -15.53 -31.38 27.47
N TYR A 782 -14.51 -30.60 27.81
CA TYR A 782 -13.18 -30.70 27.23
C TYR A 782 -12.21 -31.37 28.20
N ASP A 783 -11.51 -32.41 27.76
CA ASP A 783 -10.42 -33.03 28.49
C ASP A 783 -9.11 -32.35 28.10
N ALA A 784 -8.55 -31.57 29.04
CA ALA A 784 -7.33 -30.79 28.80
C ALA A 784 -6.07 -31.67 28.71
N ASP A 785 -6.07 -32.85 29.36
CA ASP A 785 -4.90 -33.74 29.37
C ASP A 785 -4.83 -34.56 28.08
N ALA A 786 -5.99 -34.95 27.54
CA ALA A 786 -6.11 -35.74 26.32
C ALA A 786 -6.34 -34.89 25.04
N GLU A 787 -6.50 -33.57 25.17
CA GLU A 787 -6.81 -32.63 24.08
C GLU A 787 -8.02 -33.07 23.21
N GLU A 788 -9.05 -33.61 23.86
CA GLU A 788 -10.27 -34.14 23.21
C GLU A 788 -11.55 -33.64 23.89
N PHE A 789 -12.62 -33.49 23.10
CA PHE A 789 -13.95 -33.29 23.64
C PHE A 789 -14.57 -34.64 24.00
N VAL A 790 -15.17 -34.69 25.18
CA VAL A 790 -15.84 -35.88 25.71
C VAL A 790 -17.34 -35.59 25.82
N GLY A 791 -18.13 -36.35 25.06
CA GLY A 791 -19.58 -36.39 25.15
C GLY A 791 -20.05 -37.52 26.04
N LEU A 792 -21.01 -37.26 26.91
CA LEU A 792 -21.56 -38.17 27.89
C LEU A 792 -23.07 -38.23 27.68
N VAL A 793 -23.64 -39.43 27.51
CA VAL A 793 -25.07 -39.60 27.27
C VAL A 793 -25.65 -40.65 28.22
N GLY A 794 -26.74 -40.32 28.89
CA GLY A 794 -27.40 -41.20 29.84
C GLY A 794 -28.89 -40.92 30.01
N ARG A 795 -29.51 -41.66 30.92
CA ARG A 795 -30.90 -41.44 31.36
C ARG A 795 -30.94 -41.12 32.85
N ILE A 796 -31.83 -40.23 33.25
CA ILE A 796 -32.07 -39.90 34.66
C ILE A 796 -32.57 -41.17 35.37
N GLY A 797 -32.01 -41.49 36.53
CA GLY A 797 -32.33 -42.73 37.27
C GLY A 797 -31.52 -43.96 36.85
N SER A 798 -30.73 -43.89 35.76
CA SER A 798 -29.92 -45.02 35.27
C SER A 798 -28.43 -44.83 35.59
N PRO A 799 -27.69 -45.90 35.96
CA PRO A 799 -26.24 -45.86 36.11
C PRO A 799 -25.49 -45.96 34.77
N ASN A 800 -26.16 -46.38 33.69
CA ASN A 800 -25.54 -46.59 32.39
C ASN A 800 -25.21 -45.24 31.70
N LEU A 801 -23.97 -45.15 31.20
CA LEU A 801 -23.40 -43.96 30.58
C LEU A 801 -22.66 -44.32 29.30
N ASN A 802 -23.09 -43.77 28.18
CA ASN A 802 -22.35 -43.84 26.93
C ASN A 802 -21.35 -42.69 26.85
N ARG A 803 -20.14 -42.97 26.36
CA ARG A 803 -19.08 -41.98 26.19
C ARG A 803 -18.68 -41.87 24.73
N TYR A 804 -18.61 -40.64 24.25
CA TYR A 804 -18.16 -40.28 22.91
C TYR A 804 -16.95 -39.37 22.99
N ARG A 805 -16.03 -39.48 22.02
CA ARG A 805 -14.77 -38.75 22.02
C ARG A 805 -14.48 -38.14 20.66
N TRP A 806 -14.00 -36.91 20.69
CA TRP A 806 -13.68 -36.14 19.49
C TRP A 806 -12.34 -35.40 19.65
N PRO A 807 -11.29 -35.80 18.92
CA PRO A 807 -9.99 -35.14 19.02
C PRO A 807 -10.03 -33.72 18.43
N VAL A 808 -9.29 -32.79 19.03
CA VAL A 808 -9.10 -31.45 18.46
C VAL A 808 -7.90 -31.48 17.49
N GLY A 809 -8.10 -30.99 16.26
CA GLY A 809 -7.06 -31.00 15.25
C GLY A 809 -6.01 -29.91 15.47
N ALA A 810 -4.72 -30.28 15.59
CA ALA A 810 -3.60 -29.34 15.78
C ALA A 810 -3.43 -28.26 14.69
N SER A 811 -4.12 -28.39 13.54
CA SER A 811 -4.08 -27.42 12.43
C SER A 811 -5.21 -26.38 12.48
N GLU A 812 -6.12 -26.46 13.45
CA GLU A 812 -7.27 -25.58 13.58
C GLU A 812 -6.94 -24.42 14.52
N SER A 813 -6.88 -23.20 13.99
CA SER A 813 -6.89 -22.00 14.84
C SER A 813 -8.32 -21.77 15.34
N VAL A 814 -8.56 -22.06 16.62
CA VAL A 814 -9.89 -21.95 17.26
C VAL A 814 -9.96 -20.63 18.03
N ASP A 815 -10.83 -19.71 17.60
CA ASP A 815 -11.15 -18.49 18.36
C ASP A 815 -12.24 -18.80 19.41
N ALA A 816 -13.22 -19.61 19.02
CA ALA A 816 -14.30 -20.09 19.88
C ALA A 816 -14.87 -21.37 19.28
N GLU A 817 -15.39 -22.24 20.14
CA GLU A 817 -15.95 -23.52 19.75
C GLU A 817 -17.19 -23.82 20.59
N VAL A 818 -18.21 -24.38 19.96
CA VAL A 818 -19.46 -24.78 20.58
C VAL A 818 -19.73 -26.23 20.20
N VAL A 819 -20.00 -27.08 21.20
CA VAL A 819 -20.37 -28.48 20.98
C VAL A 819 -21.61 -28.77 21.81
N GLU A 820 -22.68 -29.21 21.15
CA GLU A 820 -23.91 -29.62 21.80
C GLU A 820 -24.35 -31.00 21.30
N LEU A 821 -24.91 -31.80 22.20
CA LEU A 821 -25.24 -33.20 21.96
C LEU A 821 -26.65 -33.50 22.48
N LEU A 822 -27.35 -34.41 21.84
CA LEU A 822 -28.65 -34.92 22.26
C LEU A 822 -28.50 -36.23 23.04
N PRO A 823 -29.49 -36.62 23.85
CA PRO A 823 -29.48 -37.90 24.57
C PRO A 823 -29.52 -39.16 23.69
N ASP A 824 -29.61 -39.02 22.37
CA ASP A 824 -29.49 -40.12 21.41
C ASP A 824 -28.08 -40.23 20.77
N GLY A 825 -27.14 -39.37 21.18
CA GLY A 825 -25.77 -39.32 20.65
C GLY A 825 -25.60 -38.53 19.35
N ARG A 826 -26.66 -37.92 18.82
CA ARG A 826 -26.57 -36.96 17.70
C ARG A 826 -26.32 -35.55 18.22
N GLY A 827 -25.65 -34.71 17.45
CA GLY A 827 -25.38 -33.33 17.85
C GLY A 827 -24.65 -32.54 16.79
N PHE A 828 -24.07 -31.42 17.20
CA PHE A 828 -23.22 -30.62 16.32
C PHE A 828 -22.00 -30.06 17.06
N ARG A 829 -20.99 -29.73 16.25
CA ARG A 829 -19.78 -29.03 16.65
C ARG A 829 -19.65 -27.82 15.73
N ALA A 830 -19.45 -26.63 16.27
CA ALA A 830 -19.23 -25.41 15.50
C ALA A 830 -17.93 -24.76 15.95
N ILE A 831 -16.98 -24.59 15.02
CA ILE A 831 -15.69 -23.94 15.27
C ILE A 831 -15.68 -22.62 14.55
N ARG A 832 -15.53 -21.55 15.32
CA ARG A 832 -15.18 -20.22 14.84
C ARG A 832 -13.67 -20.11 14.82
N GLY A 833 -13.10 -19.82 13.66
CA GLY A 833 -11.65 -19.76 13.54
C GLY A 833 -11.15 -18.99 12.34
N VAL A 834 -9.85 -18.72 12.34
CA VAL A 834 -9.15 -18.17 11.17
C VAL A 834 -9.14 -19.21 10.06
N THR A 835 -9.35 -18.78 8.82
CA THR A 835 -9.24 -19.69 7.67
C THR A 835 -7.80 -20.18 7.55
N THR A 836 -7.60 -21.42 7.09
CA THR A 836 -6.25 -21.97 6.87
C THR A 836 -5.42 -21.11 5.93
N LEU A 837 -6.08 -20.40 5.00
CA LEU A 837 -5.47 -19.45 4.07
C LEU A 837 -4.99 -18.17 4.77
N ALA A 838 -5.74 -17.66 5.76
CA ALA A 838 -5.38 -16.48 6.54
C ALA A 838 -4.36 -16.77 7.66
N GLY A 839 -4.19 -18.03 8.05
CA GLY A 839 -3.16 -18.48 9.00
C GLY A 839 -1.71 -18.42 8.47
N LEU A 840 -1.53 -18.18 7.17
CA LEU A 840 -0.20 -17.97 6.57
C LEU A 840 0.38 -16.60 7.02
N PRO A 841 1.72 -16.45 7.12
CA PRO A 841 2.34 -15.21 7.61
C PRO A 841 1.90 -13.94 6.88
N TRP A 842 1.54 -14.08 5.60
CA TRP A 842 1.06 -13.03 4.71
C TRP A 842 -0.45 -13.15 4.39
N GLY A 843 -1.12 -14.22 4.81
CA GLY A 843 -2.54 -14.48 4.52
C GLY A 843 -3.46 -13.42 5.12
N THR A 844 -3.12 -12.90 6.30
CA THR A 844 -3.81 -11.78 6.95
C THR A 844 -3.72 -10.45 6.19
N TRP A 845 -2.84 -10.32 5.19
CA TRP A 845 -2.72 -9.10 4.39
C TRP A 845 -3.46 -9.20 3.05
N ILE A 846 -3.71 -10.43 2.59
CA ILE A 846 -4.27 -10.74 1.28
C ILE A 846 -5.77 -10.97 1.36
N TYR A 847 -6.24 -11.69 2.38
CA TYR A 847 -7.64 -12.06 2.52
C TYR A 847 -8.37 -11.02 3.37
N ASP A 848 -9.57 -10.60 2.96
CA ASP A 848 -10.39 -9.60 3.65
C ASP A 848 -11.00 -10.16 4.95
N ARG A 849 -11.54 -9.32 5.84
CA ARG A 849 -12.12 -9.69 7.14
C ARG A 849 -13.16 -10.82 7.04
N GLY A 850 -13.97 -10.84 5.98
CA GLY A 850 -14.90 -11.95 5.73
C GLY A 850 -14.15 -13.25 5.51
N VAL A 851 -13.24 -13.29 4.53
CA VAL A 851 -12.44 -14.48 4.19
C VAL A 851 -11.41 -14.86 5.28
N ARG A 852 -11.13 -13.98 6.24
CA ARG A 852 -10.23 -14.26 7.36
C ARG A 852 -10.86 -15.18 8.41
N ARG A 853 -12.17 -15.07 8.66
CA ARG A 853 -12.83 -15.81 9.74
C ARG A 853 -14.02 -16.58 9.21
N GLN A 854 -14.11 -17.85 9.55
CA GLN A 854 -15.24 -18.70 9.18
C GLN A 854 -15.74 -19.50 10.37
N THR A 855 -17.03 -19.79 10.41
CA THR A 855 -17.62 -20.79 11.30
C THR A 855 -17.82 -22.07 10.51
N ARG A 856 -17.15 -23.15 10.89
CA ARG A 856 -17.38 -24.49 10.31
C ARG A 856 -18.30 -25.26 11.24
N VAL A 857 -19.28 -25.97 10.69
CA VAL A 857 -20.27 -26.73 11.45
C VAL A 857 -20.20 -28.18 11.02
N TRP A 858 -19.97 -29.05 11.99
CA TRP A 858 -19.95 -30.50 11.84
C TRP A 858 -21.17 -31.10 12.51
N ARG A 859 -21.79 -32.07 11.84
CA ARG A 859 -22.74 -33.00 12.43
C ARG A 859 -21.95 -34.04 13.22
N VAL A 860 -22.43 -34.33 14.41
CA VAL A 860 -21.86 -35.34 15.31
C VAL A 860 -22.86 -36.48 15.42
N ASN A 861 -22.40 -37.71 15.22
CA ASN A 861 -23.18 -38.92 15.45
C ASN A 861 -22.31 -39.96 16.15
N GLY A 862 -22.45 -40.07 17.47
CA GLY A 862 -21.51 -40.80 18.32
C GLY A 862 -20.08 -40.29 18.14
N ASN A 863 -19.13 -41.18 17.84
CA ASN A 863 -17.72 -40.80 17.60
C ASN A 863 -17.43 -40.26 16.19
N THR A 864 -18.44 -40.20 15.30
CA THR A 864 -18.24 -39.73 13.93
C THR A 864 -18.55 -38.23 13.82
N GLN A 865 -17.74 -37.52 13.03
CA GLN A 865 -17.94 -36.12 12.69
C GLN A 865 -18.02 -35.96 11.17
N GLU A 866 -19.04 -35.26 10.69
CA GLU A 866 -19.26 -34.96 9.28
C GLU A 866 -19.39 -33.43 9.10
N LEU A 867 -18.54 -32.81 8.28
CA LEU A 867 -18.65 -31.37 8.01
C LEU A 867 -19.91 -31.10 7.15
N ILE A 868 -20.89 -30.41 7.72
CA ILE A 868 -22.19 -30.16 7.07
C ILE A 868 -22.35 -28.73 6.55
N ALA A 869 -21.65 -27.75 7.13
CA ALA A 869 -21.70 -26.37 6.66
C ALA A 869 -20.39 -25.61 6.92
N ILE A 870 -20.07 -24.69 6.01
CA ILE A 870 -19.03 -23.69 6.21
C ILE A 870 -19.69 -22.33 6.05
N TRP A 871 -19.66 -21.56 7.12
CA TRP A 871 -20.14 -20.21 7.16
C TRP A 871 -18.97 -19.23 6.96
N PRO A 872 -19.05 -18.33 5.97
CA PRO A 872 -17.92 -17.50 5.54
C PRO A 872 -17.56 -16.33 6.46
N THR A 873 -18.31 -16.14 7.55
CA THR A 873 -18.05 -15.13 8.58
C THR A 873 -18.11 -15.79 9.95
N VAL A 874 -18.15 -14.96 11.00
CA VAL A 874 -18.47 -15.44 12.33
C VAL A 874 -19.98 -15.63 12.42
N ALA A 875 -20.40 -16.84 12.74
CA ALA A 875 -21.77 -17.15 13.14
C ALA A 875 -21.77 -17.82 14.51
N ASP A 876 -22.78 -17.49 15.31
CA ASP A 876 -23.12 -18.14 16.56
C ASP A 876 -24.17 -19.22 16.27
N CYS A 877 -23.89 -20.48 16.64
CA CYS A 877 -24.74 -21.63 16.36
C CYS A 877 -25.28 -22.23 17.66
N HIS A 878 -26.56 -22.61 17.65
CA HIS A 878 -27.29 -23.14 18.80
C HIS A 878 -28.08 -24.40 18.42
N LEU A 879 -28.13 -25.41 19.30
CA LEU A 879 -29.04 -26.54 19.14
C LEU A 879 -30.44 -26.09 19.55
N VAL A 880 -31.44 -26.38 18.71
CA VAL A 880 -32.83 -26.05 18.99
C VAL A 880 -33.69 -27.32 19.05
N MET A 881 -34.56 -27.37 20.06
CA MET A 881 -35.37 -28.54 20.37
C MET A 881 -36.74 -28.42 19.71
N HIS A 882 -36.79 -28.77 18.43
CA HIS A 882 -37.99 -28.87 17.61
C HIS A 882 -38.19 -30.37 17.23
N PRO A 883 -39.34 -30.86 16.70
CA PRO A 883 -39.64 -32.30 16.53
C PRO A 883 -38.54 -33.15 15.90
N ASP A 884 -37.69 -32.56 15.05
CA ASP A 884 -36.61 -33.24 14.32
C ASP A 884 -35.19 -32.91 14.81
N ALA A 885 -35.05 -32.02 15.80
CA ALA A 885 -33.81 -31.41 16.30
C ALA A 885 -32.94 -30.73 15.23
N ASP A 886 -32.88 -29.39 15.29
CA ASP A 886 -32.19 -28.57 14.30
C ASP A 886 -31.07 -27.74 14.94
N VAL A 887 -30.17 -27.21 14.12
CA VAL A 887 -29.13 -26.26 14.50
C VAL A 887 -29.46 -24.92 13.86
N LEU A 888 -29.55 -23.87 14.67
CA LEU A 888 -29.76 -22.52 14.20
C LEU A 888 -28.46 -21.73 14.29
N CYS A 889 -27.95 -21.24 13.15
CA CYS A 889 -26.77 -20.37 13.12
C CYS A 889 -27.15 -18.96 12.71
N VAL A 890 -26.71 -17.98 13.49
CA VAL A 890 -26.93 -16.56 13.27
C VAL A 890 -25.59 -15.89 13.03
N GLY A 891 -25.43 -15.22 11.88
CA GLY A 891 -24.18 -14.57 11.52
C GLY A 891 -24.39 -13.34 10.66
N GLU A 892 -23.39 -12.47 10.63
CA GLU A 892 -23.46 -11.21 9.86
C GLU A 892 -22.86 -11.36 8.46
N ARG A 893 -23.49 -10.74 7.46
CA ARG A 893 -22.96 -10.61 6.09
C ARG A 893 -23.52 -9.35 5.41
N ASN A 894 -22.64 -8.49 4.89
CA ASN A 894 -23.01 -7.30 4.10
C ASN A 894 -24.08 -6.39 4.76
N ASP A 895 -23.89 -6.05 6.05
CA ASP A 895 -24.84 -5.26 6.87
C ASP A 895 -26.23 -5.90 7.05
N ARG A 896 -26.34 -7.20 6.84
CA ARG A 896 -27.52 -8.00 7.15
C ARG A 896 -27.16 -9.10 8.14
N THR A 897 -28.10 -9.42 9.02
CA THR A 897 -28.02 -10.59 9.87
C THR A 897 -28.71 -11.74 9.15
N LEU A 898 -28.00 -12.84 8.94
CA LEU A 898 -28.51 -14.04 8.30
C LEU A 898 -28.79 -15.09 9.38
N ILE A 899 -29.95 -15.75 9.27
CA ILE A 899 -30.37 -16.83 10.15
C ILE A 899 -30.51 -18.08 9.27
N TRP A 900 -29.74 -19.12 9.57
CA TRP A 900 -29.84 -20.42 8.91
C TRP A 900 -30.31 -21.48 9.88
N ARG A 901 -31.13 -22.38 9.35
CA ARG A 901 -31.62 -23.57 10.04
C ARG A 901 -31.11 -24.81 9.32
N PHE A 902 -30.35 -25.62 10.04
CA PHE A 902 -29.80 -26.89 9.57
C PHE A 902 -30.52 -28.03 10.27
N SER A 903 -31.02 -28.99 9.50
CA SER A 903 -31.50 -30.22 10.10
C SER A 903 -30.34 -31.18 10.36
N LEU A 904 -30.38 -31.86 11.50
CA LEU A 904 -29.45 -32.96 11.76
C LEU A 904 -29.71 -34.15 10.83
N SER A 905 -30.84 -34.20 10.14
CA SER A 905 -31.24 -35.29 9.22
C SER A 905 -31.43 -34.86 7.76
N ALA A 906 -31.70 -33.58 7.47
CA ALA A 906 -31.98 -33.07 6.11
C ALA A 906 -30.98 -31.98 5.66
N PRO A 907 -30.85 -31.69 4.34
CA PRO A 907 -30.00 -30.61 3.83
C PRO A 907 -30.46 -29.21 4.32
N PRO A 908 -29.55 -28.22 4.35
CA PRO A 908 -29.83 -26.88 4.85
C PRO A 908 -30.98 -26.18 4.10
N ALA A 909 -31.86 -25.51 4.86
CA ALA A 909 -32.90 -24.65 4.31
C ALA A 909 -32.33 -23.30 3.82
N ALA A 910 -33.08 -22.58 2.99
CA ALA A 910 -32.70 -21.21 2.59
C ALA A 910 -32.71 -20.25 3.80
N PRO A 911 -31.77 -19.29 3.87
CA PRO A 911 -31.68 -18.41 5.02
C PRO A 911 -32.76 -17.34 5.06
N LEU A 912 -33.05 -16.86 6.26
CA LEU A 912 -33.76 -15.61 6.49
C LEU A 912 -32.76 -14.47 6.59
N ALA A 913 -33.09 -13.31 6.02
CA ALA A 913 -32.27 -12.12 6.10
C ALA A 913 -33.02 -10.99 6.80
N VAL A 914 -32.36 -10.44 7.82
CA VAL A 914 -32.84 -9.29 8.60
C VAL A 914 -31.92 -8.09 8.31
N PRO A 915 -32.46 -6.91 7.96
CA PRO A 915 -31.66 -5.71 7.77
C PRO A 915 -30.92 -5.30 9.05
N GLY A 916 -29.66 -4.89 8.94
CA GLY A 916 -28.86 -4.38 10.06
C GLY A 916 -27.93 -5.40 10.72
N LEU A 917 -26.97 -4.85 11.48
CA LEU A 917 -25.94 -5.59 12.20
C LEU A 917 -26.42 -5.97 13.61
N SER A 918 -26.32 -7.25 13.96
CA SER A 918 -26.65 -7.75 15.29
C SER A 918 -25.39 -7.90 16.14
N ARG A 919 -25.28 -7.10 17.19
CA ARG A 919 -24.16 -7.20 18.16
C ARG A 919 -24.36 -8.30 19.19
N ARG A 920 -25.62 -8.70 19.42
CA ARG A 920 -26.02 -9.74 20.38
C ARG A 920 -27.20 -10.50 19.82
N THR A 921 -27.12 -11.82 19.91
CA THR A 921 -28.12 -12.75 19.42
C THR A 921 -28.64 -13.60 20.59
N GLY A 922 -29.88 -14.03 20.48
CA GLY A 922 -30.53 -14.96 21.39
C GLY A 922 -31.49 -15.85 20.62
N VAL A 923 -31.54 -17.14 20.94
CA VAL A 923 -32.38 -18.13 20.24
C VAL A 923 -33.29 -18.80 21.26
N SER A 924 -34.58 -18.94 20.95
CA SER A 924 -35.54 -19.63 21.81
C SER A 924 -35.25 -21.12 21.89
N ALA A 925 -35.69 -21.79 22.96
CA ALA A 925 -35.43 -23.21 23.17
C ALA A 925 -36.04 -24.11 22.07
N ASP A 926 -37.20 -23.73 21.53
CA ASP A 926 -37.89 -24.38 20.41
C ASP A 926 -37.33 -23.97 19.02
N GLY A 927 -36.43 -22.98 18.97
CA GLY A 927 -35.83 -22.47 17.75
C GLY A 927 -36.73 -21.60 16.88
N ARG A 928 -37.95 -21.30 17.33
CA ARG A 928 -38.92 -20.49 16.58
C ARG A 928 -38.58 -19.01 16.57
N PHE A 929 -38.04 -18.47 17.66
CA PHE A 929 -37.77 -17.04 17.81
C PHE A 929 -36.28 -16.73 17.92
N VAL A 930 -35.85 -15.69 17.20
CA VAL A 930 -34.48 -15.15 17.30
C VAL A 930 -34.54 -13.68 17.70
N ALA A 931 -33.91 -13.34 18.82
CA ALA A 931 -33.71 -11.97 19.26
C ALA A 931 -32.38 -11.44 18.76
N LEU A 932 -32.41 -10.30 18.08
CA LEU A 932 -31.26 -9.58 17.55
C LEU A 932 -31.22 -8.20 18.18
N TRP A 933 -30.05 -7.75 18.64
CA TRP A 933 -29.88 -6.41 19.17
C TRP A 933 -28.89 -5.59 18.37
N ALA A 934 -29.33 -4.41 17.92
CA ALA A 934 -28.60 -3.51 17.05
C ALA A 934 -28.69 -2.06 17.56
N LYS A 935 -27.63 -1.59 18.25
CA LYS A 935 -27.43 -0.23 18.82
C LYS A 935 -28.58 0.30 19.70
N ASP A 936 -29.75 0.53 19.11
CA ASP A 936 -30.89 1.27 19.69
C ASP A 936 -32.22 0.48 19.63
N ALA A 937 -32.25 -0.68 18.96
CA ALA A 937 -33.47 -1.48 18.81
C ALA A 937 -33.21 -2.98 19.02
N LEU A 938 -34.23 -3.65 19.55
CA LEU A 938 -34.36 -5.09 19.58
C LEU A 938 -35.26 -5.53 18.42
N VAL A 939 -34.81 -6.54 17.67
CA VAL A 939 -35.58 -7.17 16.60
C VAL A 939 -35.84 -8.63 17.00
N VAL A 940 -37.10 -9.02 17.11
CA VAL A 940 -37.49 -10.42 17.36
C VAL A 940 -38.03 -11.00 16.06
N VAL A 941 -37.45 -12.10 15.61
CA VAL A 941 -37.76 -12.77 14.34
C VAL A 941 -38.49 -14.08 14.63
N ASP A 942 -39.68 -14.26 14.08
CA ASP A 942 -40.35 -15.56 13.99
C ASP A 942 -39.81 -16.27 12.72
N VAL A 943 -39.00 -17.30 12.94
CA VAL A 943 -38.30 -18.04 11.89
C VAL A 943 -39.27 -18.85 11.04
N ASP A 944 -40.34 -19.40 11.64
CA ASP A 944 -41.30 -20.23 10.92
C ASP A 944 -42.23 -19.39 10.03
N ARG A 945 -42.58 -18.17 10.49
CA ARG A 945 -43.44 -17.23 9.74
C ARG A 945 -42.68 -16.26 8.85
N ALA A 946 -41.35 -16.19 8.95
CA ALA A 946 -40.51 -15.20 8.29
C ALA A 946 -40.99 -13.75 8.53
N THR A 947 -41.35 -13.43 9.78
CA THR A 947 -41.77 -12.08 10.20
C THR A 947 -40.90 -11.53 11.33
N ALA A 948 -40.62 -10.23 11.35
CA ALA A 948 -39.82 -9.57 12.37
C ALA A 948 -40.60 -8.43 13.01
N MET A 949 -40.38 -8.27 14.31
CA MET A 949 -40.90 -7.15 15.08
C MET A 949 -39.74 -6.31 15.57
N ARG A 950 -39.73 -5.03 15.20
CA ARG A 950 -38.74 -4.06 15.71
C ARG A 950 -39.33 -3.27 16.85
N ARG A 951 -38.60 -3.22 17.96
CA ARG A 951 -39.00 -2.48 19.15
C ARG A 951 -37.82 -1.66 19.67
N PRO A 952 -37.98 -0.35 19.89
CA PRO A 952 -36.99 0.41 20.64
C PRO A 952 -36.95 -0.07 22.09
N LEU A 953 -35.75 -0.20 22.66
CA LEU A 953 -35.60 -0.42 24.09
C LEU A 953 -35.85 0.91 24.85
N PRO A 954 -36.27 0.86 26.12
CA PRO A 954 -36.39 2.05 26.97
C PRO A 954 -35.07 2.83 27.03
N VAL A 955 -35.13 4.17 27.15
CA VAL A 955 -33.96 5.09 27.13
C VAL A 955 -32.92 4.78 28.22
N ASP A 956 -33.33 4.09 29.30
CA ASP A 956 -32.48 3.71 30.43
C ASP A 956 -31.79 2.35 30.25
N ALA A 957 -32.10 1.62 29.17
CA ALA A 957 -31.62 0.26 28.93
C ALA A 957 -30.17 0.27 28.43
N VAL A 958 -29.32 -0.44 29.17
CA VAL A 958 -27.88 -0.56 28.86
C VAL A 958 -27.65 -1.72 27.87
N VAL A 959 -26.43 -1.87 27.36
CA VAL A 959 -26.05 -2.91 26.41
C VAL A 959 -26.43 -4.31 26.93
N PRO A 960 -27.26 -5.10 26.20
CA PRO A 960 -27.60 -6.46 26.61
C PRO A 960 -26.36 -7.34 26.60
N ALA A 961 -26.23 -8.18 27.63
CA ALA A 961 -25.20 -9.19 27.72
C ALA A 961 -25.67 -10.49 27.05
N GLN A 962 -26.90 -10.92 27.35
CA GLN A 962 -27.55 -12.12 26.80
C GLN A 962 -29.05 -11.89 26.65
N LEU A 963 -29.66 -12.54 25.65
CA LEU A 963 -31.07 -12.43 25.29
C LEU A 963 -31.64 -13.84 25.12
N MET A 964 -32.84 -14.07 25.64
CA MET A 964 -33.58 -15.33 25.47
C MET A 964 -35.03 -15.00 25.08
N PRO A 965 -35.37 -15.10 23.79
CA PRO A 965 -36.75 -14.91 23.35
C PRO A 965 -37.62 -16.12 23.73
N LEU A 966 -38.85 -15.86 24.14
CA LEU A 966 -39.94 -16.81 24.38
C LEU A 966 -41.15 -16.42 23.52
N ALA A 967 -42.22 -17.19 23.57
CA ALA A 967 -43.40 -16.96 22.72
C ALA A 967 -44.12 -15.62 23.01
N ASP A 968 -44.26 -15.26 24.29
CA ASP A 968 -44.96 -14.05 24.76
C ASP A 968 -44.04 -13.09 25.52
N ARG A 969 -42.78 -13.46 25.77
CA ARG A 969 -41.83 -12.69 26.59
C ARG A 969 -40.41 -12.70 26.03
N LEU A 970 -39.60 -11.75 26.46
CA LEU A 970 -38.15 -11.76 26.29
C LEU A 970 -37.49 -11.63 27.65
N VAL A 971 -36.61 -12.59 27.98
CA VAL A 971 -35.77 -12.53 29.17
C VAL A 971 -34.38 -12.08 28.74
N GLY A 972 -33.89 -10.98 29.31
CA GLY A 972 -32.57 -10.44 28.99
C GLY A 972 -31.76 -10.12 30.23
N VAL A 973 -30.44 -10.26 30.12
CA VAL A 973 -29.51 -9.79 31.15
C VAL A 973 -28.79 -8.55 30.63
N PHE A 974 -28.83 -7.46 31.39
CA PHE A 974 -28.31 -6.15 31.01
C PHE A 974 -27.21 -5.70 31.97
N ARG A 975 -26.08 -5.23 31.43
CA ARG A 975 -24.95 -4.72 32.25
C ARG A 975 -25.00 -3.22 32.35
N ARG A 976 -24.97 -2.64 33.55
CA ARG A 976 -24.97 -1.18 33.75
C ARG A 976 -23.56 -0.65 34.03
N ALA A 977 -23.21 0.53 33.50
CA ALA A 977 -21.82 1.03 33.48
C ALA A 977 -21.19 1.26 34.87
N ARG A 978 -21.98 1.32 35.96
CA ARG A 978 -21.53 1.49 37.36
C ARG A 978 -22.51 0.90 38.38
N ALA A 979 -23.29 -0.10 38.00
CA ALA A 979 -24.29 -0.73 38.88
C ALA A 979 -24.34 -2.24 38.68
N ALA A 980 -25.02 -2.94 39.59
CA ALA A 980 -25.29 -4.37 39.47
C ALA A 980 -25.96 -4.68 38.11
N PRO A 981 -25.58 -5.78 37.43
CA PRO A 981 -26.34 -6.23 36.26
C PRO A 981 -27.76 -6.58 36.68
N VAL A 982 -28.69 -6.49 35.73
CA VAL A 982 -30.11 -6.76 35.98
C VAL A 982 -30.63 -7.82 35.02
N LEU A 983 -31.48 -8.70 35.53
CA LEU A 983 -32.34 -9.56 34.75
C LEU A 983 -33.64 -8.80 34.52
N GLU A 984 -34.02 -8.57 33.27
CA GLU A 984 -35.27 -7.91 32.91
C GLU A 984 -36.11 -8.84 32.03
N VAL A 985 -37.41 -8.87 32.31
CA VAL A 985 -38.41 -9.59 31.51
C VAL A 985 -39.28 -8.56 30.80
N PHE A 986 -39.40 -8.69 29.50
CA PHE A 986 -40.24 -7.83 28.65
C PHE A 986 -41.40 -8.62 28.06
N ASP A 987 -42.54 -7.98 27.88
CA ASP A 987 -43.67 -8.54 27.13
C ASP A 987 -43.42 -8.39 25.63
N THR A 988 -43.48 -9.49 24.89
CA THR A 988 -43.29 -9.54 23.43
C THR A 988 -44.51 -10.09 22.69
N ARG A 989 -45.71 -10.08 23.31
CA ARG A 989 -46.93 -10.58 22.67
C ARG A 989 -47.11 -10.02 21.25
N TRP A 990 -47.29 -10.96 20.32
CA TRP A 990 -47.44 -10.76 18.88
C TRP A 990 -48.75 -10.09 18.49
#